data_AF-A0A8J6A7Y6-F1
#
_entry.id   AF-A0A8J6A7Y6-F1
#
_cell.length_a   1.000
_cell.length_b   1.000
_cell.length_c   1.000
_cell.angle_alpha   90.00
_cell.angle_beta   90.00
_cell.angle_gamma   90.00
#
_symmetry.space_group_name_H-M   'P 1'
#
loop_
_entity.id
_entity.type
_entity.pdbx_description
1 polymer ?
#
loop_
_entity_poly.entity_id
_entity_poly.type
_entity_poly.pdbx_seq_one_letter_code
_entity_poly.pdbx_strand_id
1 'polypeptide(L)'
;MGCKTARLVGGIGTYPMFLFSPVPDYIKSTVETVMKIHQTEGDGDILAFLTGQEEVETVVSMLIEQARALGRTGMKRHLRVLPMYAGLPSFEQMKVFERVSRSVRKVIVATNVAETSITISGIVFVIDCGFMKLRAYNPRTAIECLVVVPVSQASANQRAGRGGRNRSGKCYRLYTEEAFDKLPQSTVPELQRSNLAPVILQLKALGVDSVLRVHFMSPPPAQSMVQALELLYALGGLDKDCRLTEPLGRRIAEFPLNPMFAKMLLESGNFGCSQEILSIAAMMQIQNIFVVPSSQKSHAIRMHRKFAVEEGDHLTMLNVYEAFIKHNKNSQWCQEHFLNYKGLVRAATVREQLKKLLVKFQVPKKSSEGKETVPRALLLPCAGDPDPVLRCIVAGFFANAARFHSTGAYRYLVPELLCFSRTIRDDHELHIHPASVLYAEKPPRWVIYNEVVQTSKYYMRDVTAVESAWLLELAPHFYQQGTSTALACPRRLHLLSALPCQPQTPGDAIPRGVSGRPRSGRLQHVWVSGVSAARLSWAPAQRVRFWLQKADAVLALPDLSGGRSAPRDRGGVSVPPLACPAPVRDAGDTDTFPDEPRDPEWMTATEAGKREPGEPDLTAPLAGGGGLRGGLRGGFRLLNWVVEGCRVAAG
;
A
#
# COMPACT_ATOMS: atom_id res chain seq x y z
N MET A 1 35.89 5.24 4.40
CA MET A 1 36.72 4.96 3.20
C MET A 1 36.18 5.76 2.03
N GLY A 2 37.03 6.26 1.12
CA GLY A 2 36.58 6.91 -0.11
C GLY A 2 36.59 5.93 -1.28
N CYS A 3 35.42 5.41 -1.66
CA CYS A 3 35.32 4.52 -2.83
C CYS A 3 35.58 5.31 -4.12
N LYS A 4 36.48 4.82 -4.98
CA LYS A 4 36.78 5.44 -6.27
C LYS A 4 35.54 5.36 -7.18
N THR A 5 35.10 6.50 -7.71
CA THR A 5 33.97 6.57 -8.66
C THR A 5 34.48 6.58 -10.10
N ALA A 6 33.89 5.73 -10.93
CA ALA A 6 34.12 5.72 -12.37
C ALA A 6 32.87 6.26 -13.09
N ARG A 7 33.00 7.38 -13.81
CA ARG A 7 31.89 7.97 -14.58
C ARG A 7 32.00 7.56 -16.04
N LEU A 8 31.17 6.61 -16.47
CA LEU A 8 30.95 6.37 -17.89
C LEU A 8 30.31 7.62 -18.51
N VAL A 9 30.99 8.24 -19.47
CA VAL A 9 30.46 9.40 -20.20
C VAL A 9 29.46 8.89 -21.24
N GLY A 10 28.17 9.02 -20.95
CA GLY A 10 27.11 8.65 -21.88
C GLY A 10 27.13 9.54 -23.12
N GLY A 11 27.17 8.92 -24.30
CA GLY A 11 27.07 9.63 -25.57
C GLY A 11 25.64 10.07 -25.90
N ILE A 12 25.54 11.10 -26.76
CA ILE A 12 24.32 11.61 -27.40
C ILE A 12 23.22 12.09 -26.42
N GLY A 13 23.11 13.41 -26.28
CA GLY A 13 22.12 14.05 -25.41
C GLY A 13 20.67 13.96 -25.89
N THR A 14 19.76 14.22 -24.97
CA THR A 14 18.36 14.59 -25.25
C THR A 14 18.20 16.07 -24.93
N TYR A 15 17.67 16.86 -25.85
CA TYR A 15 17.40 18.28 -25.59
C TYR A 15 16.06 18.44 -24.85
N PRO A 16 16.03 19.01 -23.64
CA PRO A 16 14.79 19.37 -22.97
C PRO A 16 14.17 20.61 -23.62
N MET A 17 12.84 20.66 -23.67
CA MET A 17 12.05 21.82 -24.04
C MET A 17 10.90 21.93 -23.04
N PHE A 18 10.69 23.13 -22.52
CA PHE A 18 9.67 23.46 -21.52
C PHE A 18 8.49 24.18 -22.18
N LEU A 19 7.38 24.29 -21.47
CA LEU A 19 6.28 25.18 -21.85
C LEU A 19 6.52 26.60 -21.32
N PHE A 20 6.03 27.61 -22.04
CA PHE A 20 6.11 29.02 -21.61
C PHE A 20 5.15 29.35 -20.45
N SER A 21 4.09 28.56 -20.27
CA SER A 21 3.09 28.71 -19.22
C SER A 21 2.69 27.34 -18.63
N PRO A 22 2.23 27.29 -17.37
CA PRO A 22 1.73 26.06 -16.78
C PRO A 22 0.40 25.63 -17.42
N VAL A 23 0.23 24.32 -17.57
CA VAL A 23 -0.95 23.71 -18.21
C VAL A 23 -1.97 23.25 -17.14
N PRO A 24 -3.27 23.52 -17.30
CA PRO A 24 -4.30 23.09 -16.35
C PRO A 24 -4.63 21.58 -16.45
N ASP A 25 -4.42 20.96 -17.61
CA ASP A 25 -4.73 19.56 -17.88
C ASP A 25 -3.59 18.89 -18.67
N TYR A 26 -2.68 18.23 -17.96
CA TYR A 26 -1.54 17.53 -18.57
C TYR A 26 -1.96 16.25 -19.33
N ILE A 27 -3.18 15.72 -19.10
CA ILE A 27 -3.71 14.55 -19.80
C ILE A 27 -4.05 14.95 -21.24
N LYS A 28 -4.84 16.02 -21.42
CA LYS A 28 -5.13 16.60 -22.75
C LYS A 28 -3.86 17.10 -23.44
N SER A 29 -3.00 17.84 -22.74
CA SER A 29 -1.76 18.36 -23.33
C SER A 29 -0.77 17.26 -23.72
N THR A 30 -0.78 16.10 -23.04
CA THR A 30 -0.03 14.91 -23.50
C THR A 30 -0.56 14.42 -24.85
N VAL A 31 -1.88 14.30 -25.01
CA VAL A 31 -2.52 13.89 -26.28
C VAL A 31 -2.16 14.89 -27.40
N GLU A 32 -2.38 16.17 -27.18
CA GLU A 32 -2.05 17.25 -28.14
C GLU A 32 -0.57 17.24 -28.55
N THR A 33 0.34 17.07 -27.58
CA THR A 33 1.78 17.02 -27.81
C THR A 33 2.18 15.79 -28.62
N VAL A 34 1.62 14.61 -28.34
CA VAL A 34 1.80 13.40 -29.17
C VAL A 34 1.35 13.65 -30.61
N MET A 35 0.16 14.22 -30.81
CA MET A 35 -0.40 14.45 -32.15
C MET A 35 0.41 15.48 -32.94
N LYS A 36 0.84 16.57 -32.28
CA LYS A 36 1.74 17.58 -32.86
C LYS A 36 3.07 16.95 -33.30
N ILE A 37 3.71 16.17 -32.42
CA ILE A 37 4.95 15.45 -32.73
C ILE A 37 4.75 14.47 -33.91
N HIS A 38 3.63 13.74 -33.97
CA HIS A 38 3.35 12.83 -35.09
C HIS A 38 3.20 13.54 -36.44
N GLN A 39 2.63 14.75 -36.43
CA GLN A 39 2.43 15.57 -37.63
C GLN A 39 3.71 16.31 -38.08
N THR A 40 4.48 16.88 -37.15
CA THR A 40 5.57 17.82 -37.48
C THR A 40 6.98 17.26 -37.38
N GLU A 41 7.22 16.22 -36.56
CA GLU A 41 8.58 15.72 -36.31
C GLU A 41 8.95 14.51 -37.20
N GLY A 42 10.27 14.33 -37.40
CA GLY A 42 10.86 13.21 -38.15
C GLY A 42 10.66 11.83 -37.51
N ASP A 43 11.32 10.81 -38.05
CA ASP A 43 11.21 9.44 -37.52
C ASP A 43 11.60 9.33 -36.04
N GLY A 44 10.91 8.47 -35.30
CA GLY A 44 11.20 8.17 -33.90
C GLY A 44 9.95 7.82 -33.12
N ASP A 45 10.05 6.86 -32.21
CA ASP A 45 8.96 6.49 -31.33
C ASP A 45 8.84 7.49 -30.16
N ILE A 46 7.63 7.56 -29.59
CA ILE A 46 7.28 8.49 -28.52
C ILE A 46 7.07 7.71 -27.21
N LEU A 47 7.65 8.20 -26.11
CA LEU A 47 7.42 7.71 -24.75
C LEU A 47 6.83 8.85 -23.89
N ALA A 48 5.57 8.71 -23.49
CA ALA A 48 4.90 9.66 -22.59
C ALA A 48 4.83 9.11 -21.16
N PHE A 49 5.20 9.93 -20.18
CA PHE A 49 5.11 9.60 -18.75
C PHE A 49 3.85 10.19 -18.11
N LEU A 50 3.08 9.34 -17.43
CA LEU A 50 1.88 9.66 -16.62
C LEU A 50 1.98 8.98 -15.24
N THR A 51 1.04 9.26 -14.33
CA THR A 51 1.17 8.87 -12.92
C THR A 51 0.56 7.50 -12.56
N GLY A 52 -0.49 7.06 -13.26
CA GLY A 52 -1.20 5.81 -12.94
C GLY A 52 -1.98 5.17 -14.10
N GLN A 53 -2.54 3.98 -13.85
CA GLN A 53 -3.26 3.16 -14.86
C GLN A 53 -4.40 3.92 -15.55
N GLU A 54 -5.25 4.60 -14.78
CA GLU A 54 -6.45 5.29 -15.30
C GLU A 54 -6.06 6.37 -16.32
N GLU A 55 -5.11 7.25 -15.97
CA GLU A 55 -4.57 8.28 -16.87
C GLU A 55 -3.98 7.68 -18.15
N VAL A 56 -3.22 6.58 -18.01
CA VAL A 56 -2.62 5.86 -19.14
C VAL A 56 -3.71 5.32 -20.06
N GLU A 57 -4.75 4.69 -19.53
CA GLU A 57 -5.85 4.13 -20.34
C GLU A 57 -6.71 5.22 -20.97
N THR A 58 -6.93 6.36 -20.30
CA THR A 58 -7.59 7.54 -20.86
C THR A 58 -6.81 8.11 -22.05
N VAL A 59 -5.50 8.41 -21.87
CA VAL A 59 -4.66 8.95 -22.96
C VAL A 59 -4.53 7.96 -24.11
N VAL A 60 -4.37 6.65 -23.84
CA VAL A 60 -4.34 5.62 -24.89
C VAL A 60 -5.65 5.59 -25.68
N SER A 61 -6.80 5.69 -25.01
CA SER A 61 -8.12 5.70 -25.67
C SER A 61 -8.29 6.93 -26.56
N MET A 62 -7.98 8.13 -26.05
CA MET A 62 -8.04 9.40 -26.80
C MET A 62 -7.10 9.38 -28.02
N LEU A 63 -5.88 8.85 -27.87
CA LEU A 63 -4.93 8.73 -28.97
C LEU A 63 -5.37 7.72 -30.05
N ILE A 64 -6.03 6.63 -29.67
CA ILE A 64 -6.60 5.67 -30.62
C ILE A 64 -7.77 6.31 -31.41
N GLU A 65 -8.59 7.12 -30.76
CA GLU A 65 -9.67 7.86 -31.43
C GLU A 65 -9.12 8.91 -32.42
N GLN A 66 -8.16 9.73 -32.00
CA GLN A 66 -7.48 10.70 -32.87
C GLN A 66 -6.74 10.02 -34.03
N ALA A 67 -6.09 8.88 -33.80
CA ALA A 67 -5.46 8.09 -34.85
C ALA A 67 -6.47 7.53 -35.88
N ARG A 68 -7.67 7.14 -35.44
CA ARG A 68 -8.76 6.71 -36.35
C ARG A 68 -9.30 7.87 -37.18
N ALA A 69 -9.46 9.06 -36.58
CA ALA A 69 -9.91 10.25 -37.29
C ALA A 69 -8.91 10.63 -38.40
N LEU A 70 -7.62 10.68 -38.09
CA LEU A 70 -6.56 11.04 -39.04
C LEU A 70 -6.20 9.91 -40.03
N GLY A 71 -6.62 8.67 -39.76
CA GLY A 71 -6.59 7.58 -40.73
C GLY A 71 -7.49 7.85 -41.95
N ARG A 72 -8.56 8.65 -41.78
CA ARG A 72 -9.48 9.03 -42.87
C ARG A 72 -8.93 10.17 -43.74
N THR A 73 -7.88 10.87 -43.32
CA THR A 73 -7.35 12.08 -43.99
C THR A 73 -6.01 11.87 -44.71
N GLY A 74 -5.65 10.62 -45.05
CA GLY A 74 -4.52 10.34 -45.96
C GLY A 74 -3.12 10.49 -45.34
N MET A 75 -2.97 10.27 -44.04
CA MET A 75 -1.69 10.35 -43.31
C MET A 75 -0.56 9.47 -43.89
N LYS A 76 0.66 10.04 -43.97
CA LYS A 76 1.88 9.32 -44.40
C LYS A 76 2.43 8.28 -43.41
N ARG A 77 1.99 8.31 -42.14
CA ARG A 77 2.35 7.32 -41.11
C ARG A 77 1.17 7.01 -40.19
N HIS A 78 0.97 5.74 -39.86
CA HIS A 78 0.00 5.33 -38.84
C HIS A 78 0.57 5.44 -37.43
N LEU A 79 -0.32 5.46 -36.42
CA LEU A 79 0.02 5.45 -35.00
C LEU A 79 -0.28 4.07 -34.39
N ARG A 80 0.69 3.47 -33.70
CA ARG A 80 0.47 2.29 -32.83
C ARG A 80 0.64 2.70 -31.37
N VAL A 81 -0.47 2.88 -30.68
CA VAL A 81 -0.53 3.32 -29.28
C VAL A 81 -0.52 2.11 -28.34
N LEU A 82 0.28 2.13 -27.27
CA LEU A 82 0.45 1.03 -26.32
C LEU A 82 0.52 1.55 -24.86
N PRO A 83 -0.23 0.96 -23.90
CA PRO A 83 -0.08 1.26 -22.47
C PRO A 83 1.14 0.54 -21.84
N MET A 84 1.69 1.08 -20.75
CA MET A 84 2.70 0.40 -19.93
C MET A 84 2.64 0.78 -18.44
N TYR A 85 2.03 -0.05 -17.61
CA TYR A 85 1.94 0.13 -16.16
C TYR A 85 2.11 -1.21 -15.42
N ALA A 86 2.40 -1.17 -14.11
CA ALA A 86 2.84 -2.34 -13.35
C ALA A 86 1.83 -3.51 -13.30
N GLY A 87 0.53 -3.20 -13.23
CA GLY A 87 -0.57 -4.19 -13.27
C GLY A 87 -0.90 -4.75 -14.66
N LEU A 88 -0.31 -4.23 -15.73
CA LEU A 88 -0.61 -4.65 -17.11
C LEU A 88 -0.13 -6.10 -17.33
N PRO A 89 -0.92 -7.00 -17.96
CA PRO A 89 -0.48 -8.37 -18.19
C PRO A 89 0.83 -8.46 -18.99
N SER A 90 1.73 -9.35 -18.59
CA SER A 90 3.07 -9.50 -19.19
C SER A 90 3.08 -9.64 -20.73
N PHE A 91 2.06 -10.28 -21.32
CA PHE A 91 1.96 -10.41 -22.78
C PHE A 91 1.58 -9.10 -23.50
N GLU A 92 0.85 -8.19 -22.84
CA GLU A 92 0.62 -6.82 -23.32
C GLU A 92 1.88 -5.97 -23.15
N GLN A 93 2.58 -6.09 -22.01
CA GLN A 93 3.87 -5.41 -21.78
C GLN A 93 4.91 -5.81 -22.84
N MET A 94 4.92 -7.07 -23.30
CA MET A 94 5.84 -7.52 -24.35
C MET A 94 5.64 -6.81 -25.71
N LYS A 95 4.41 -6.36 -26.02
CA LYS A 95 4.12 -5.62 -27.28
C LYS A 95 4.91 -4.32 -27.40
N VAL A 96 5.31 -3.72 -26.27
CA VAL A 96 6.12 -2.50 -26.21
C VAL A 96 7.49 -2.70 -26.88
N PHE A 97 8.05 -3.92 -26.81
CA PHE A 97 9.35 -4.26 -27.40
C PHE A 97 9.28 -4.71 -28.86
N GLU A 98 8.09 -4.93 -29.41
CA GLU A 98 7.92 -5.27 -30.82
C GLU A 98 8.47 -4.16 -31.73
N ARG A 99 9.14 -4.58 -32.80
CA ARG A 99 9.57 -3.68 -33.88
C ARG A 99 8.36 -3.38 -34.78
N VAL A 100 8.20 -2.12 -35.15
CA VAL A 100 7.18 -1.66 -36.09
C VAL A 100 7.81 -1.34 -37.45
N SER A 101 7.01 -1.31 -38.51
CA SER A 101 7.44 -0.85 -39.83
C SER A 101 7.74 0.66 -39.82
N ARG A 102 8.58 1.14 -40.74
CA ARG A 102 8.89 2.59 -40.85
C ARG A 102 7.67 3.47 -41.18
N SER A 103 6.59 2.86 -41.67
CA SER A 103 5.28 3.49 -41.90
C SER A 103 4.43 3.67 -40.63
N VAL A 104 4.87 3.16 -39.48
CA VAL A 104 4.15 3.20 -38.20
C VAL A 104 5.04 3.88 -37.15
N ARG A 105 4.50 4.91 -36.48
CA ARG A 105 5.11 5.46 -35.27
C ARG A 105 4.52 4.77 -34.05
N LYS A 106 5.36 4.22 -33.17
CA LYS A 106 4.91 3.64 -31.90
C LYS A 106 4.85 4.74 -30.84
N VAL A 107 3.75 4.77 -30.09
CA VAL A 107 3.53 5.69 -28.97
C VAL A 107 3.27 4.85 -27.73
N ILE A 108 4.11 5.00 -26.72
CA ILE A 108 4.04 4.24 -25.49
C ILE A 108 3.69 5.20 -24.36
N VAL A 109 2.58 4.94 -23.68
CA VAL A 109 2.07 5.75 -22.58
C VAL A 109 2.31 4.97 -21.30
N ALA A 110 3.22 5.46 -20.45
CA ALA A 110 3.84 4.68 -19.39
C ALA A 110 3.81 5.38 -18.03
N THR A 111 3.87 4.60 -16.96
CA THR A 111 4.24 5.13 -15.63
C THR A 111 5.76 5.12 -15.43
N ASN A 112 6.23 5.44 -14.22
CA ASN A 112 7.63 5.32 -13.78
C ASN A 112 8.27 3.93 -14.02
N VAL A 113 7.50 2.89 -14.36
CA VAL A 113 8.02 1.59 -14.84
C VAL A 113 9.02 1.73 -16.00
N ALA A 114 8.85 2.72 -16.88
CA ALA A 114 9.78 2.99 -17.98
C ALA A 114 11.01 3.85 -17.58
N GLU A 115 11.01 4.47 -16.39
CA GLU A 115 11.95 5.52 -15.97
C GLU A 115 13.36 5.02 -15.66
N THR A 116 13.49 3.79 -15.15
CA THR A 116 14.76 3.20 -14.71
C THR A 116 15.07 1.90 -15.46
N SER A 117 14.37 0.82 -15.13
CA SER A 117 14.79 -0.57 -15.40
C SER A 117 14.59 -1.08 -16.83
N ILE A 118 13.95 -0.31 -17.72
CA ILE A 118 13.52 -0.82 -19.05
C ILE A 118 14.21 -0.07 -20.21
N THR A 119 14.67 -0.83 -21.21
CA THR A 119 15.27 -0.33 -22.46
C THR A 119 14.34 -0.58 -23.64
N ILE A 120 13.50 0.41 -23.96
CA ILE A 120 12.69 0.42 -25.18
C ILE A 120 13.54 0.99 -26.31
N SER A 121 13.83 0.19 -27.34
CA SER A 121 14.56 0.65 -28.53
C SER A 121 13.66 1.48 -29.45
N GLY A 122 14.19 2.57 -30.00
CA GLY A 122 13.51 3.40 -31.01
C GLY A 122 12.88 4.69 -30.48
N ILE A 123 12.81 4.87 -29.15
CA ILE A 123 12.36 6.13 -28.54
C ILE A 123 13.32 7.26 -28.94
N VAL A 124 12.76 8.37 -29.40
CA VAL A 124 13.46 9.62 -29.73
C VAL A 124 12.79 10.81 -29.03
N PHE A 125 11.47 10.76 -28.93
CA PHE A 125 10.65 11.81 -28.32
C PHE A 125 10.17 11.33 -26.95
N VAL A 126 10.46 12.11 -25.91
CA VAL A 126 9.94 11.87 -24.56
C VAL A 126 8.95 12.99 -24.21
N ILE A 127 7.82 12.65 -23.60
CA ILE A 127 6.88 13.62 -23.01
C ILE A 127 6.85 13.35 -21.51
N ASP A 128 7.03 14.38 -20.70
CA ASP A 128 7.05 14.29 -19.23
C ASP A 128 6.00 15.22 -18.62
N CYS A 129 4.99 14.65 -17.94
CA CYS A 129 4.00 15.43 -17.20
C CYS A 129 4.55 16.08 -15.93
N GLY A 130 5.74 15.68 -15.45
CA GLY A 130 6.33 16.21 -14.22
C GLY A 130 5.79 15.59 -12.92
N PHE A 131 4.95 14.55 -13.00
CA PHE A 131 4.37 13.88 -11.83
C PHE A 131 4.66 12.36 -11.78
N MET A 132 4.45 11.76 -10.61
CA MET A 132 4.48 10.32 -10.36
C MET A 132 3.62 9.95 -9.14
N LYS A 133 3.11 8.71 -9.07
CA LYS A 133 2.58 8.15 -7.81
C LYS A 133 3.72 7.52 -7.00
N LEU A 134 3.84 7.93 -5.73
CA LEU A 134 4.73 7.31 -4.74
C LEU A 134 3.93 6.72 -3.58
N ARG A 135 4.49 5.70 -2.92
CA ARG A 135 4.08 5.31 -1.56
C ARG A 135 4.57 6.36 -0.56
N ALA A 136 3.66 6.77 0.31
CA ALA A 136 3.92 7.63 1.46
C ALA A 136 3.29 7.00 2.72
N TYR A 137 3.96 7.17 3.85
CA TYR A 137 3.54 6.66 5.16
C TYR A 137 3.45 7.80 6.16
N ASN A 138 2.28 7.98 6.77
CA ASN A 138 2.07 8.97 7.83
C ASN A 138 2.20 8.28 9.19
N PRO A 139 3.29 8.50 9.95
CA PRO A 139 3.53 7.79 11.20
C PRO A 139 2.57 8.19 12.34
N ARG A 140 1.79 9.26 12.21
CA ARG A 140 0.79 9.66 13.23
C ARG A 140 -0.57 9.00 13.05
N THR A 141 -0.93 8.63 11.82
CA THR A 141 -2.16 7.87 11.53
C THR A 141 -1.86 6.40 11.23
N ALA A 142 -0.59 5.99 11.20
CA ALA A 142 -0.12 4.69 10.75
C ALA A 142 -0.57 4.28 9.32
N ILE A 143 -1.12 5.22 8.53
CA ILE A 143 -1.62 4.97 7.17
C ILE A 143 -0.45 4.98 6.18
N GLU A 144 -0.32 3.89 5.41
CA GLU A 144 0.40 3.88 4.13
C GLU A 144 -0.59 4.12 2.98
N CYS A 145 -0.27 5.06 2.09
CA CYS A 145 -1.10 5.38 0.92
C CYS A 145 -0.25 5.65 -0.33
N LEU A 146 -0.90 5.58 -1.50
CA LEU A 146 -0.32 6.02 -2.78
C LEU A 146 -0.75 7.46 -3.06
N VAL A 147 0.21 8.37 -3.22
CA VAL A 147 -0.01 9.80 -3.45
C VAL A 147 0.63 10.25 -4.76
N VAL A 148 -0.05 11.14 -5.49
CA VAL A 148 0.55 11.85 -6.64
C VAL A 148 1.45 12.95 -6.11
N VAL A 149 2.70 12.98 -6.55
CA VAL A 149 3.70 13.99 -6.20
C VAL A 149 4.44 14.46 -7.46
N PRO A 150 4.98 15.70 -7.47
CA PRO A 150 5.90 16.12 -8.52
C PRO A 150 7.17 15.27 -8.52
N VAL A 151 7.80 15.14 -9.69
CA VAL A 151 9.08 14.44 -9.84
C VAL A 151 10.24 15.21 -9.21
N SER A 152 11.35 14.52 -8.95
CA SER A 152 12.62 15.18 -8.69
C SER A 152 13.33 15.56 -9.99
N GLN A 153 14.25 16.54 -9.94
CA GLN A 153 15.09 16.89 -11.10
C GLN A 153 15.87 15.66 -11.61
N ALA A 154 16.39 14.82 -10.71
CA ALA A 154 17.04 13.55 -11.05
C ALA A 154 16.11 12.55 -11.76
N SER A 155 14.82 12.53 -11.43
CA SER A 155 13.79 11.70 -12.09
C SER A 155 13.45 12.25 -13.47
N ALA A 156 13.13 13.55 -13.57
CA ALA A 156 12.88 14.24 -14.84
C ALA A 156 14.06 14.17 -15.84
N ASN A 157 15.30 14.14 -15.33
CA ASN A 157 16.50 13.96 -16.16
C ASN A 157 16.69 12.50 -16.60
N GLN A 158 16.31 11.51 -15.77
CA GLN A 158 16.28 10.09 -16.17
C GLN A 158 15.18 9.77 -17.20
N ARG A 159 14.03 10.46 -17.10
CA ARG A 159 12.96 10.43 -18.11
C ARG A 159 13.46 11.00 -19.44
N ALA A 160 14.02 12.21 -19.44
CA ALA A 160 14.61 12.81 -20.63
C ALA A 160 15.66 11.90 -21.28
N GLY A 161 16.56 11.31 -20.48
CA GLY A 161 17.58 10.36 -20.92
C GLY A 161 17.07 9.07 -21.60
N ARG A 162 15.76 8.82 -21.64
CA ARG A 162 15.18 7.71 -22.42
C ARG A 162 15.24 7.95 -23.93
N GLY A 163 15.21 9.21 -24.40
CA GLY A 163 15.21 9.56 -25.83
C GLY A 163 16.59 9.56 -26.50
N GLY A 164 17.67 9.77 -25.74
CA GLY A 164 19.04 9.91 -26.28
C GLY A 164 19.75 8.59 -26.62
N ARG A 165 19.15 7.44 -26.28
CA ARG A 165 19.82 6.13 -26.27
C ARG A 165 20.26 5.59 -27.63
N ASN A 166 19.59 6.01 -28.71
CA ASN A 166 19.86 5.54 -30.07
C ASN A 166 20.36 6.65 -31.01
N ARG A 167 19.92 7.90 -30.77
CA ARG A 167 20.28 9.11 -31.50
C ARG A 167 19.81 10.33 -30.71
N SER A 168 20.10 11.54 -31.20
CA SER A 168 19.68 12.80 -30.58
C SER A 168 18.16 12.82 -30.35
N GLY A 169 17.75 12.96 -29.09
CA GLY A 169 16.35 12.99 -28.69
C GLY A 169 15.83 14.39 -28.37
N LYS A 170 14.50 14.51 -28.24
CA LYS A 170 13.80 15.70 -27.70
C LYS A 170 12.93 15.29 -26.51
N CYS A 171 12.96 16.05 -25.42
CA CYS A 171 12.09 15.84 -24.27
C CYS A 171 11.17 17.05 -24.06
N TYR A 172 9.88 16.85 -24.20
CA TYR A 172 8.83 17.84 -24.02
C TYR A 172 8.31 17.76 -22.59
N ARG A 173 8.65 18.75 -21.77
CA ARG A 173 8.21 18.86 -20.38
C ARG A 173 6.94 19.70 -20.35
N LEU A 174 5.85 19.15 -19.82
CA LEU A 174 4.54 19.82 -19.77
C LEU A 174 4.41 20.84 -18.62
N TYR A 175 5.54 21.48 -18.29
CA TYR A 175 5.74 22.41 -17.18
C TYR A 175 6.82 23.44 -17.58
N THR A 176 6.86 24.57 -16.89
CA THR A 176 7.82 25.65 -17.18
C THR A 176 9.22 25.34 -16.65
N GLU A 177 10.23 26.03 -17.17
CA GLU A 177 11.61 25.93 -16.68
C GLU A 177 11.73 26.38 -15.21
N GLU A 178 11.07 27.48 -14.85
CA GLU A 178 10.90 27.88 -13.44
C GLU A 178 10.32 26.79 -12.55
N ALA A 179 9.35 26.00 -13.05
CA ALA A 179 8.74 24.94 -12.28
C ALA A 179 9.71 23.77 -12.08
N PHE A 180 10.57 23.49 -13.06
CA PHE A 180 11.65 22.49 -12.97
C PHE A 180 12.71 22.86 -11.93
N ASP A 181 13.14 24.12 -11.89
CA ASP A 181 14.13 24.58 -10.91
C ASP A 181 13.60 24.53 -9.48
N LYS A 182 12.28 24.69 -9.31
CA LYS A 182 11.57 24.55 -8.02
C LYS A 182 11.36 23.08 -7.59
N LEU A 183 11.67 22.09 -8.43
CA LEU A 183 11.59 20.66 -8.07
C LEU A 183 12.73 20.25 -7.13
N PRO A 184 12.51 19.28 -6.21
CA PRO A 184 13.58 18.74 -5.38
C PRO A 184 14.65 18.05 -6.26
N GLN A 185 15.93 18.24 -5.95
CA GLN A 185 17.03 17.68 -6.75
C GLN A 185 16.96 16.15 -6.85
N SER A 186 16.65 15.48 -5.73
CA SER A 186 16.52 14.02 -5.61
C SER A 186 15.22 13.62 -4.92
N THR A 187 14.64 12.48 -5.32
CA THR A 187 13.49 11.88 -4.64
C THR A 187 13.89 11.44 -3.22
N VAL A 188 13.01 11.64 -2.24
CA VAL A 188 13.19 11.15 -0.86
C VAL A 188 13.43 9.63 -0.84
N PRO A 189 14.42 9.11 -0.09
CA PRO A 189 14.68 7.67 0.06
C PRO A 189 13.47 6.86 0.53
N GLU A 190 13.38 5.59 0.11
CA GLU A 190 12.21 4.74 0.42
C GLU A 190 12.06 4.47 1.92
N LEU A 191 13.18 4.21 2.59
CA LEU A 191 13.26 3.99 4.05
C LEU A 191 12.71 5.19 4.87
N GLN A 192 12.57 6.38 4.28
CA GLN A 192 12.01 7.55 4.97
C GLN A 192 10.51 7.75 4.74
N ARG A 193 9.87 6.97 3.85
CA ARG A 193 8.49 7.19 3.38
C ARG A 193 7.59 5.94 3.32
N SER A 194 8.06 4.76 3.70
CA SER A 194 7.27 3.51 3.75
C SER A 194 7.07 3.00 5.17
N ASN A 195 6.13 2.06 5.38
CA ASN A 195 6.00 1.37 6.66
C ASN A 195 7.29 0.59 7.01
N LEU A 196 7.82 0.80 8.22
CA LEU A 196 9.08 0.21 8.68
C LEU A 196 8.91 -1.14 9.39
N ALA A 197 7.70 -1.56 9.75
CA ALA A 197 7.49 -2.79 10.53
C ALA A 197 8.08 -4.05 9.84
N PRO A 198 7.94 -4.28 8.52
CA PRO A 198 8.59 -5.43 7.86
C PRO A 198 10.13 -5.34 7.91
N VAL A 199 10.69 -4.14 7.74
CA VAL A 199 12.15 -3.91 7.72
C VAL A 199 12.76 -4.11 9.12
N ILE A 200 12.11 -3.56 10.14
CA ILE A 200 12.55 -3.67 11.55
C ILE A 200 12.45 -5.13 12.01
N LEU A 201 11.39 -5.84 11.65
CA LEU A 201 11.25 -7.27 11.96
C LEU A 201 12.36 -8.10 11.29
N GLN A 202 12.68 -7.83 10.03
CA GLN A 202 13.77 -8.50 9.32
C GLN A 202 15.15 -8.21 9.94
N LEU A 203 15.42 -6.96 10.34
CA LEU A 203 16.65 -6.59 11.05
C LEU A 203 16.77 -7.32 12.40
N LYS A 204 15.67 -7.44 13.15
CA LYS A 204 15.62 -8.19 14.40
C LYS A 204 15.88 -9.68 14.18
N ALA A 205 15.30 -10.29 13.14
CA ALA A 205 15.55 -11.69 12.77
C ALA A 205 16.99 -11.96 12.32
N LEU A 206 17.69 -10.95 11.80
CA LEU A 206 19.13 -10.98 11.50
C LEU A 206 20.04 -10.78 12.73
N GLY A 207 19.48 -10.58 13.94
CA GLY A 207 20.25 -10.38 15.17
C GLY A 207 20.62 -8.93 15.48
N VAL A 208 19.95 -7.93 14.88
CA VAL A 208 20.23 -6.51 15.17
C VAL A 208 19.49 -6.07 16.44
N ASP A 209 20.15 -6.18 17.60
CA ASP A 209 19.58 -5.81 18.91
C ASP A 209 19.08 -4.37 18.98
N SER A 210 19.84 -3.41 18.43
CA SER A 210 19.48 -1.99 18.49
C SER A 210 19.46 -1.37 17.09
N VAL A 211 18.26 -1.32 16.49
CA VAL A 211 18.03 -0.69 15.17
C VAL A 211 18.46 0.78 15.16
N LEU A 212 18.35 1.48 16.30
CA LEU A 212 18.81 2.87 16.47
C LEU A 212 20.34 3.04 16.35
N ARG A 213 21.13 1.96 16.45
CA ARG A 213 22.58 1.96 16.25
C ARG A 213 23.00 1.61 14.82
N VAL A 214 22.06 1.28 13.92
CA VAL A 214 22.37 0.98 12.52
C VAL A 214 22.72 2.27 11.78
N HIS A 215 23.92 2.30 11.18
CA HIS A 215 24.40 3.43 10.38
C HIS A 215 23.74 3.44 8.99
N PHE A 216 22.45 3.79 8.93
CA PHE A 216 21.72 3.97 7.68
C PHE A 216 22.30 5.12 6.84
N MET A 217 22.46 4.89 5.53
CA MET A 217 22.84 5.92 4.54
C MET A 217 21.87 7.11 4.49
N SER A 218 20.61 6.87 4.87
CA SER A 218 19.59 7.91 5.04
C SER A 218 18.65 7.46 6.17
N PRO A 219 18.82 7.96 7.40
CA PRO A 219 18.12 7.41 8.56
C PRO A 219 16.60 7.67 8.47
N PRO A 220 15.76 6.70 8.84
CA PRO A 220 14.31 6.89 8.92
C PRO A 220 13.91 7.93 10.00
N PRO A 221 12.73 8.57 9.87
CA PRO A 221 12.18 9.40 10.94
C PRO A 221 11.97 8.60 12.24
N ALA A 222 12.31 9.19 13.38
CA ALA A 222 12.20 8.51 14.68
C ALA A 222 10.76 8.07 15.01
N GLN A 223 9.75 8.89 14.65
CA GLN A 223 8.33 8.55 14.81
C GLN A 223 7.95 7.28 14.04
N SER A 224 8.40 7.14 12.78
CA SER A 224 8.15 5.94 11.97
C SER A 224 8.81 4.69 12.54
N MET A 225 9.96 4.82 13.23
CA MET A 225 10.59 3.69 13.93
C MET A 225 9.81 3.30 15.19
N VAL A 226 9.35 4.26 15.99
CA VAL A 226 8.55 4.01 17.20
C VAL A 226 7.23 3.34 16.84
N GLN A 227 6.46 3.91 15.90
CA GLN A 227 5.17 3.37 15.47
C GLN A 227 5.27 1.94 14.93
N ALA A 228 6.38 1.62 14.24
CA ALA A 228 6.66 0.28 13.74
C ALA A 228 7.07 -0.71 14.84
N LEU A 229 7.84 -0.28 15.85
CA LEU A 229 8.16 -1.11 17.02
C LEU A 229 6.90 -1.38 17.86
N GLU A 230 6.05 -0.39 18.06
CA GLU A 230 4.78 -0.51 18.79
C GLU A 230 3.80 -1.46 18.08
N LEU A 231 3.70 -1.38 16.74
CA LEU A 231 2.90 -2.34 15.96
C LEU A 231 3.44 -3.77 16.08
N LEU A 232 4.76 -3.98 15.98
CA LEU A 232 5.35 -5.31 16.11
C LEU A 232 5.23 -5.88 17.53
N TYR A 233 5.30 -5.03 18.56
CA TYR A 233 5.01 -5.39 19.96
C TYR A 233 3.53 -5.78 20.12
N ALA A 234 2.60 -4.98 19.59
CA ALA A 234 1.16 -5.26 19.67
C ALA A 234 0.76 -6.54 18.91
N LEU A 235 1.45 -6.89 17.82
CA LEU A 235 1.27 -8.18 17.12
C LEU A 235 1.83 -9.38 17.91
N GLY A 236 2.54 -9.15 19.01
CA GLY A 236 3.26 -10.17 19.79
C GLY A 236 4.56 -10.64 19.15
N GLY A 237 5.05 -9.95 18.11
CA GLY A 237 6.28 -10.29 17.41
C GLY A 237 7.56 -9.79 18.09
N LEU A 238 7.46 -8.75 18.93
CA LEU A 238 8.52 -8.27 19.81
C LEU A 238 8.11 -8.35 21.28
N ASP A 239 9.07 -8.59 22.17
CA ASP A 239 8.87 -8.47 23.62
C ASP A 239 9.01 -7.02 24.11
N LYS A 240 8.77 -6.80 25.40
CA LYS A 240 8.91 -5.50 26.10
C LYS A 240 10.32 -4.91 26.05
N ASP A 241 11.34 -5.74 25.81
CA ASP A 241 12.74 -5.37 25.70
C ASP A 241 13.12 -5.18 24.20
N CYS A 242 12.11 -5.13 23.31
CA CYS A 242 12.18 -5.05 21.86
C CYS A 242 12.95 -6.21 21.18
N ARG A 243 13.12 -7.37 21.83
CA ARG A 243 13.71 -8.57 21.22
C ARG A 243 12.64 -9.35 20.46
N LEU A 244 13.07 -10.20 19.52
CA LEU A 244 12.17 -11.07 18.76
C LEU A 244 11.57 -12.15 19.67
N THR A 245 10.24 -12.32 19.66
CA THR A 245 9.61 -13.36 20.48
C THR A 245 9.79 -14.76 19.86
N GLU A 246 10.04 -15.75 20.71
CA GLU A 246 10.11 -17.16 20.31
C GLU A 246 8.87 -17.91 20.85
N PRO A 247 8.19 -18.74 20.04
CA PRO A 247 8.42 -18.96 18.61
C PRO A 247 7.67 -17.95 17.71
N LEU A 248 6.81 -17.08 18.26
CA LEU A 248 5.85 -16.29 17.49
C LEU A 248 6.52 -15.28 16.54
N GLY A 249 7.30 -14.34 17.07
CA GLY A 249 7.99 -13.31 16.30
C GLY A 249 8.93 -13.89 15.26
N ARG A 250 9.66 -14.96 15.57
CA ARG A 250 10.51 -15.64 14.59
C ARG A 250 9.71 -16.27 13.45
N ARG A 251 8.55 -16.88 13.73
CA ARG A 251 7.64 -17.37 12.68
C ARG A 251 7.08 -16.23 11.82
N ILE A 252 6.66 -15.11 12.43
CA ILE A 252 6.19 -13.92 11.70
C ILE A 252 7.29 -13.40 10.76
N ALA A 253 8.54 -13.33 11.23
CA ALA A 253 9.69 -12.85 10.46
C ALA A 253 10.12 -13.76 9.30
N GLU A 254 9.75 -15.05 9.33
CA GLU A 254 10.01 -15.97 8.21
C GLU A 254 8.97 -15.90 7.08
N PHE A 255 7.82 -15.24 7.28
CA PHE A 255 6.83 -15.06 6.21
C PHE A 255 7.22 -13.93 5.25
N PRO A 256 7.15 -14.14 3.92
CA PRO A 256 7.40 -13.10 2.92
C PRO A 256 6.18 -12.18 2.73
N LEU A 257 5.61 -11.67 3.82
CA LEU A 257 4.34 -10.94 3.90
C LEU A 257 4.44 -9.75 4.87
N ASN A 258 3.39 -8.91 4.90
CA ASN A 258 3.23 -7.94 5.98
C ASN A 258 3.06 -8.69 7.33
N PRO A 259 3.67 -8.22 8.44
CA PRO A 259 3.49 -8.80 9.78
C PRO A 259 2.04 -9.06 10.20
N MET A 260 1.06 -8.24 9.77
CA MET A 260 -0.37 -8.46 10.05
C MET A 260 -0.92 -9.72 9.36
N PHE A 261 -0.61 -9.92 8.07
CA PHE A 261 -0.95 -11.16 7.35
C PHE A 261 -0.26 -12.39 7.96
N ALA A 262 0.99 -12.24 8.39
CA ALA A 262 1.75 -13.33 9.02
C ALA A 262 1.19 -13.72 10.40
N LYS A 263 0.76 -12.74 11.22
CA LYS A 263 0.02 -12.97 12.47
C LYS A 263 -1.31 -13.67 12.22
N MET A 264 -2.13 -13.15 11.28
CA MET A 264 -3.41 -13.76 10.87
C MET A 264 -3.23 -15.24 10.45
N LEU A 265 -2.22 -15.53 9.63
CA LEU A 265 -1.92 -16.90 9.19
C LEU A 265 -1.55 -17.84 10.34
N LEU A 266 -0.82 -17.37 11.36
CA LEU A 266 -0.45 -18.18 12.51
C LEU A 266 -1.62 -18.42 13.47
N GLU A 267 -2.46 -17.41 13.72
CA GLU A 267 -3.65 -17.56 14.59
C GLU A 267 -4.76 -18.42 13.98
N SER A 268 -4.79 -18.58 12.65
CA SER A 268 -5.82 -19.39 11.96
C SER A 268 -5.91 -20.84 12.43
N GLY A 269 -4.84 -21.41 12.99
CA GLY A 269 -4.84 -22.74 13.60
C GLY A 269 -5.58 -22.82 14.93
N ASN A 270 -5.70 -21.70 15.65
CA ASN A 270 -6.39 -21.58 16.92
C ASN A 270 -7.91 -21.46 16.69
N PHE A 271 -8.32 -20.57 15.78
CA PHE A 271 -9.73 -20.41 15.34
C PHE A 271 -10.25 -21.57 14.49
N GLY A 272 -9.36 -22.38 13.89
CA GLY A 272 -9.72 -23.53 13.07
C GLY A 272 -9.99 -23.21 11.59
N CYS A 273 -9.89 -21.96 11.17
CA CYS A 273 -10.14 -21.48 9.81
C CYS A 273 -8.85 -21.45 8.93
N SER A 274 -8.03 -22.50 9.02
CA SER A 274 -6.68 -22.50 8.44
C SER A 274 -6.64 -22.55 6.91
N GLN A 275 -7.67 -23.09 6.25
CA GLN A 275 -7.71 -23.22 4.79
C GLN A 275 -8.30 -21.99 4.13
N GLU A 276 -9.24 -21.38 4.80
CA GLU A 276 -9.99 -20.18 4.47
C GLU A 276 -9.03 -18.99 4.52
N ILE A 277 -8.40 -18.76 5.68
CA ILE A 277 -7.41 -17.69 5.90
C ILE A 277 -6.18 -17.84 4.98
N LEU A 278 -5.75 -19.08 4.70
CA LEU A 278 -4.67 -19.35 3.73
C LEU A 278 -5.05 -18.97 2.30
N SER A 279 -6.31 -19.18 1.89
CA SER A 279 -6.82 -18.73 0.59
C SER A 279 -6.94 -17.20 0.53
N ILE A 280 -7.53 -16.58 1.56
CA ILE A 280 -7.70 -15.13 1.68
C ILE A 280 -6.34 -14.42 1.62
N ALA A 281 -5.37 -14.83 2.47
CA ALA A 281 -4.05 -14.21 2.51
C ALA A 281 -3.31 -14.31 1.17
N ALA A 282 -3.50 -15.40 0.41
CA ALA A 282 -2.90 -15.57 -0.92
C ALA A 282 -3.59 -14.72 -2.00
N MET A 283 -4.92 -14.56 -1.93
CA MET A 283 -5.69 -13.69 -2.83
C MET A 283 -5.34 -12.21 -2.60
N MET A 284 -5.21 -11.77 -1.35
CA MET A 284 -4.85 -10.39 -0.98
C MET A 284 -3.47 -9.94 -1.49
N GLN A 285 -2.58 -10.86 -1.89
CA GLN A 285 -1.31 -10.49 -2.53
C GLN A 285 -1.43 -10.18 -4.03
N ILE A 286 -2.63 -10.34 -4.62
CA ILE A 286 -2.87 -10.21 -6.06
C ILE A 286 -3.79 -9.02 -6.34
N GLN A 287 -3.21 -7.97 -6.94
CA GLN A 287 -3.95 -6.81 -7.39
C GLN A 287 -4.81 -7.14 -8.62
N ASN A 288 -5.98 -6.49 -8.72
CA ASN A 288 -6.88 -6.49 -9.88
C ASN A 288 -7.30 -7.92 -10.31
N ILE A 289 -7.94 -8.64 -9.38
CA ILE A 289 -8.58 -9.95 -9.62
C ILE A 289 -9.85 -9.79 -10.46
N PHE A 290 -10.74 -8.86 -10.08
CA PHE A 290 -11.89 -8.47 -10.90
C PHE A 290 -11.44 -7.57 -12.06
N VAL A 291 -11.97 -7.84 -13.26
CA VAL A 291 -11.71 -7.07 -14.48
C VAL A 291 -13.03 -6.42 -14.93
N VAL A 292 -13.04 -5.11 -15.20
CA VAL A 292 -14.26 -4.41 -15.63
C VAL A 292 -14.03 -3.76 -17.01
N PRO A 293 -14.29 -4.47 -18.12
CA PRO A 293 -14.08 -3.93 -19.46
C PRO A 293 -15.02 -2.76 -19.76
N SER A 294 -14.49 -1.68 -20.33
CA SER A 294 -15.25 -0.44 -20.57
C SER A 294 -16.50 -0.61 -21.45
N SER A 295 -16.54 -1.63 -22.31
CA SER A 295 -17.68 -1.96 -23.17
C SER A 295 -18.76 -2.82 -22.49
N GLN A 296 -18.48 -3.45 -21.35
CA GLN A 296 -19.37 -4.44 -20.71
C GLN A 296 -19.51 -4.23 -19.19
N LYS A 297 -19.32 -2.99 -18.70
CA LYS A 297 -19.27 -2.67 -17.26
C LYS A 297 -20.44 -3.25 -16.45
N SER A 298 -21.67 -3.06 -16.93
CA SER A 298 -22.88 -3.56 -16.26
C SER A 298 -22.97 -5.08 -16.19
N HIS A 299 -22.49 -5.78 -17.24
CA HIS A 299 -22.46 -7.24 -17.28
C HIS A 299 -21.38 -7.80 -16.35
N ALA A 300 -20.19 -7.20 -16.34
CA ALA A 300 -19.11 -7.55 -15.41
C ALA A 300 -19.54 -7.39 -13.94
N ILE A 301 -20.11 -6.23 -13.58
CA ILE A 301 -20.64 -5.97 -12.22
C ILE A 301 -21.71 -7.01 -11.83
N ARG A 302 -22.60 -7.39 -12.75
CA ARG A 302 -23.62 -8.44 -12.51
C ARG A 302 -23.01 -9.83 -12.30
N MET A 303 -21.86 -10.14 -12.90
CA MET A 303 -21.13 -11.38 -12.65
C MET A 303 -20.31 -11.32 -11.35
N HIS A 304 -19.71 -10.18 -11.03
CA HIS A 304 -18.96 -9.99 -9.78
C HIS A 304 -19.86 -10.07 -8.54
N ARG A 305 -21.09 -9.52 -8.62
CA ARG A 305 -22.11 -9.66 -7.56
C ARG A 305 -22.48 -11.11 -7.23
N LYS A 306 -22.24 -12.09 -8.11
CA LYS A 306 -22.47 -13.52 -7.80
C LYS A 306 -21.47 -14.11 -6.80
N PHE A 307 -20.37 -13.43 -6.54
CA PHE A 307 -19.35 -13.86 -5.56
C PHE A 307 -19.38 -13.02 -4.27
N ALA A 308 -20.18 -11.95 -4.25
CA ALA A 308 -20.26 -11.00 -3.14
C ALA A 308 -20.78 -11.65 -1.87
N VAL A 309 -20.27 -11.19 -0.73
CA VAL A 309 -20.58 -11.66 0.62
C VAL A 309 -20.88 -10.44 1.49
N GLU A 310 -22.00 -10.45 2.23
CA GLU A 310 -22.49 -9.29 2.99
C GLU A 310 -21.54 -8.88 4.13
N GLU A 311 -20.78 -9.84 4.66
CA GLU A 311 -19.74 -9.66 5.67
C GLU A 311 -18.46 -9.00 5.09
N GLY A 312 -18.28 -9.02 3.76
CA GLY A 312 -17.36 -8.13 3.04
C GLY A 312 -16.35 -8.78 2.08
N ASP A 313 -15.33 -7.98 1.73
CA ASP A 313 -14.44 -8.23 0.59
C ASP A 313 -13.50 -9.43 0.80
N HIS A 314 -13.05 -9.70 2.03
CA HIS A 314 -12.16 -10.83 2.31
C HIS A 314 -12.83 -12.18 2.00
N LEU A 315 -14.08 -12.36 2.42
CA LEU A 315 -14.88 -13.57 2.16
C LEU A 315 -15.35 -13.62 0.69
N THR A 316 -15.63 -12.47 0.07
CA THR A 316 -15.85 -12.36 -1.38
C THR A 316 -14.66 -12.92 -2.17
N MET A 317 -13.42 -12.63 -1.75
CA MET A 317 -12.21 -13.18 -2.38
C MET A 317 -11.97 -14.67 -2.08
N LEU A 318 -12.46 -15.19 -0.95
CA LEU A 318 -12.50 -16.64 -0.69
C LEU A 318 -13.42 -17.32 -1.71
N ASN A 319 -14.65 -16.83 -1.86
CA ASN A 319 -15.63 -17.36 -2.82
C ASN A 319 -15.11 -17.38 -4.27
N VAL A 320 -14.44 -16.31 -4.71
CA VAL A 320 -13.79 -16.27 -6.04
C VAL A 320 -12.72 -17.35 -6.17
N TYR A 321 -11.88 -17.55 -5.15
CA TYR A 321 -10.83 -18.58 -5.18
C TYR A 321 -11.41 -20.00 -5.20
N GLU A 322 -12.43 -20.27 -4.39
CA GLU A 322 -13.03 -21.61 -4.32
C GLU A 322 -13.80 -21.96 -5.58
N ALA A 323 -14.54 -21.01 -6.17
CA ALA A 323 -15.17 -21.19 -7.47
C ALA A 323 -14.13 -21.47 -8.59
N PHE A 324 -13.01 -20.74 -8.59
CA PHE A 324 -11.91 -20.99 -9.54
C PHE A 324 -11.31 -22.40 -9.42
N ILE A 325 -11.21 -22.95 -8.20
CA ILE A 325 -10.75 -24.32 -7.96
C ILE A 325 -11.83 -25.34 -8.34
N LYS A 326 -13.11 -25.08 -8.02
CA LYS A 326 -14.27 -25.92 -8.38
C LYS A 326 -14.41 -26.08 -9.90
N HIS A 327 -14.16 -25.02 -10.66
CA HIS A 327 -14.11 -25.05 -12.14
C HIS A 327 -12.73 -25.45 -12.70
N ASN A 328 -11.97 -26.29 -11.97
CA ASN A 328 -10.69 -26.89 -12.39
C ASN A 328 -9.65 -25.90 -12.96
N LYS A 329 -9.68 -24.64 -12.49
CA LYS A 329 -8.83 -23.55 -12.99
C LYS A 329 -9.02 -23.27 -14.49
N ASN A 330 -10.23 -23.44 -15.04
CA ASN A 330 -10.52 -23.16 -16.45
C ASN A 330 -10.35 -21.66 -16.79
N SER A 331 -9.61 -21.36 -17.85
CA SER A 331 -9.42 -19.99 -18.34
C SER A 331 -10.65 -19.42 -19.08
N GLN A 332 -11.54 -20.24 -19.63
CA GLN A 332 -12.78 -19.77 -20.29
C GLN A 332 -13.77 -19.25 -19.25
N TRP A 333 -14.03 -20.05 -18.21
CA TRP A 333 -14.82 -19.66 -17.03
C TRP A 333 -14.35 -18.33 -16.41
N CYS A 334 -13.02 -18.12 -16.33
CA CYS A 334 -12.47 -16.84 -15.86
C CYS A 334 -12.81 -15.66 -16.79
N GLN A 335 -12.89 -15.86 -18.11
CA GLN A 335 -13.28 -14.81 -19.05
C GLN A 335 -14.77 -14.49 -18.94
N GLU A 336 -15.62 -15.52 -18.87
CA GLU A 336 -17.09 -15.40 -18.69
C GLU A 336 -17.47 -14.67 -17.40
N HIS A 337 -16.75 -14.93 -16.30
CA HIS A 337 -16.96 -14.28 -15.01
C HIS A 337 -16.15 -12.98 -14.81
N PHE A 338 -15.45 -12.50 -15.85
CA PHE A 338 -14.65 -11.27 -15.82
C PHE A 338 -13.58 -11.25 -14.71
N LEU A 339 -12.82 -12.35 -14.62
CA LEU A 339 -11.76 -12.62 -13.63
C LEU A 339 -10.38 -12.73 -14.29
N ASN A 340 -9.37 -12.21 -13.60
CA ASN A 340 -7.97 -12.24 -14.03
C ASN A 340 -7.36 -13.64 -13.83
N TYR A 341 -7.49 -14.50 -14.84
CA TYR A 341 -6.93 -15.87 -14.83
C TYR A 341 -5.45 -15.93 -14.39
N LYS A 342 -4.61 -15.02 -14.90
CA LYS A 342 -3.17 -15.00 -14.57
C LYS A 342 -2.92 -14.57 -13.12
N GLY A 343 -3.79 -13.69 -12.57
CA GLY A 343 -3.84 -13.38 -11.15
C GLY A 343 -4.21 -14.60 -10.29
N LEU A 344 -5.28 -15.32 -10.66
CA LEU A 344 -5.76 -16.49 -9.92
C LEU A 344 -4.77 -17.67 -9.93
N VAL A 345 -4.10 -17.94 -11.05
CA VAL A 345 -3.00 -18.92 -11.13
C VAL A 345 -1.82 -18.50 -10.22
N ARG A 346 -1.51 -17.20 -10.13
CA ARG A 346 -0.50 -16.68 -9.21
C ARG A 346 -0.96 -16.80 -7.75
N ALA A 347 -2.22 -16.52 -7.42
CA ALA A 347 -2.78 -16.72 -6.08
C ALA A 347 -2.64 -18.19 -5.64
N ALA A 348 -3.02 -19.15 -6.48
CA ALA A 348 -2.87 -20.58 -6.21
C ALA A 348 -1.38 -20.98 -5.98
N THR A 349 -0.45 -20.33 -6.68
CA THR A 349 1.00 -20.54 -6.48
C THR A 349 1.49 -19.99 -5.15
N VAL A 350 1.07 -18.77 -4.78
CA VAL A 350 1.36 -18.16 -3.47
C VAL A 350 0.76 -18.99 -2.34
N ARG A 351 -0.48 -19.48 -2.50
CA ARG A 351 -1.16 -20.35 -1.52
C ARG A 351 -0.35 -21.61 -1.23
N GLU A 352 0.21 -22.27 -2.24
CA GLU A 352 1.04 -23.47 -2.06
C GLU A 352 2.42 -23.17 -1.45
N GLN A 353 2.94 -21.93 -1.60
CA GLN A 353 4.14 -21.48 -0.88
C GLN A 353 3.83 -21.24 0.61
N LEU A 354 2.76 -20.49 0.93
CA LEU A 354 2.35 -20.20 2.31
C LEU A 354 1.95 -21.48 3.07
N LYS A 355 1.29 -22.43 2.40
CA LYS A 355 0.95 -23.76 2.92
C LYS A 355 2.18 -24.55 3.41
N LYS A 356 3.33 -24.41 2.73
CA LYS A 356 4.58 -25.06 3.16
C LYS A 356 5.15 -24.43 4.44
N LEU A 357 5.00 -23.12 4.61
CA LEU A 357 5.37 -22.43 5.85
C LEU A 357 4.43 -22.82 7.01
N LEU A 358 3.11 -22.86 6.80
CA LEU A 358 2.15 -23.34 7.81
C LEU A 358 2.45 -24.78 8.26
N VAL A 359 2.81 -25.67 7.32
CA VAL A 359 3.27 -27.04 7.64
C VAL A 359 4.59 -27.03 8.43
N LYS A 360 5.59 -26.22 8.04
CA LYS A 360 6.85 -26.06 8.79
C LYS A 360 6.60 -25.61 10.23
N PHE A 361 5.66 -24.69 10.43
CA PHE A 361 5.32 -24.13 11.75
C PHE A 361 4.28 -24.94 12.53
N GLN A 362 3.86 -26.10 11.99
CA GLN A 362 2.92 -27.03 12.61
C GLN A 362 1.56 -26.39 12.95
N VAL A 363 1.11 -25.44 12.13
CA VAL A 363 -0.23 -24.84 12.28
C VAL A 363 -1.30 -25.89 11.92
N PRO A 364 -2.27 -26.18 12.82
CA PRO A 364 -3.30 -27.19 12.56
C PRO A 364 -4.07 -26.95 11.27
N LYS A 365 -4.12 -27.98 10.41
CA LYS A 365 -4.95 -27.98 9.19
C LYS A 365 -6.40 -28.28 9.58
N LYS A 366 -7.15 -27.23 9.88
CA LYS A 366 -8.59 -27.26 10.12
C LYS A 366 -9.32 -26.39 9.08
N SER A 367 -10.59 -26.69 8.86
CA SER A 367 -11.57 -25.80 8.23
C SER A 367 -12.68 -25.51 9.24
N SER A 368 -13.44 -24.42 9.05
CA SER A 368 -14.60 -24.12 9.91
C SER A 368 -15.76 -25.11 9.69
N GLU A 369 -15.82 -25.79 8.54
CA GLU A 369 -16.74 -26.90 8.24
C GLU A 369 -16.40 -28.18 9.05
N GLY A 370 -16.79 -28.20 10.33
CA GLY A 370 -16.48 -29.30 11.25
C GLY A 370 -17.41 -30.52 11.17
N LYS A 371 -17.19 -31.45 10.22
CA LYS A 371 -17.42 -32.93 10.34
C LYS A 371 -17.07 -33.70 9.05
N GLU A 372 -16.41 -34.85 9.18
CA GLU A 372 -15.98 -35.71 8.06
C GLU A 372 -17.11 -36.55 7.40
N THR A 373 -18.37 -36.08 7.42
CA THR A 373 -19.55 -36.90 7.09
C THR A 373 -20.46 -36.32 6.00
N VAL A 374 -20.02 -35.33 5.23
CA VAL A 374 -20.81 -34.76 4.10
C VAL A 374 -19.95 -34.64 2.83
N PRO A 375 -20.37 -35.20 1.68
CA PRO A 375 -19.62 -35.05 0.43
C PRO A 375 -19.57 -33.60 -0.07
N ARG A 376 -18.36 -33.13 -0.38
CA ARG A 376 -18.01 -31.76 -0.83
C ARG A 376 -18.62 -31.30 -2.17
N ALA A 377 -19.58 -32.05 -2.71
CA ALA A 377 -20.20 -31.82 -4.02
C ALA A 377 -21.51 -31.03 -3.96
N LEU A 378 -22.21 -31.02 -2.81
CA LEU A 378 -23.61 -30.58 -2.70
C LEU A 378 -23.85 -29.34 -1.82
N LEU A 379 -22.82 -28.80 -1.16
CA LEU A 379 -22.93 -27.58 -0.36
C LEU A 379 -22.71 -26.31 -1.20
N LEU A 380 -23.42 -25.25 -0.83
CA LEU A 380 -23.16 -23.88 -1.27
C LEU A 380 -21.85 -23.37 -0.60
N PRO A 381 -21.07 -22.45 -1.22
CA PRO A 381 -19.71 -22.10 -0.75
C PRO A 381 -19.60 -21.38 0.62
N CYS A 382 -20.70 -21.23 1.36
CA CYS A 382 -20.77 -20.48 2.62
C CYS A 382 -21.65 -21.21 3.67
N ALA A 383 -21.62 -22.54 3.71
CA ALA A 383 -22.48 -23.35 4.59
C ALA A 383 -21.96 -23.49 6.04
N GLY A 384 -20.82 -22.88 6.36
CA GLY A 384 -20.24 -22.82 7.70
C GLY A 384 -20.28 -21.41 8.30
N ASP A 385 -20.19 -21.34 9.63
CA ASP A 385 -20.14 -20.09 10.39
C ASP A 385 -18.95 -19.20 9.94
N PRO A 386 -19.17 -17.92 9.56
CA PRO A 386 -18.11 -16.99 9.19
C PRO A 386 -17.33 -16.43 10.40
N ASP A 387 -17.89 -16.45 11.62
CA ASP A 387 -17.29 -15.82 12.81
C ASP A 387 -15.83 -16.23 13.07
N PRO A 388 -15.43 -17.52 12.98
CA PRO A 388 -14.04 -17.93 13.14
C PRO A 388 -13.08 -17.32 12.12
N VAL A 389 -13.55 -17.08 10.88
CA VAL A 389 -12.74 -16.41 9.83
C VAL A 389 -12.62 -14.92 10.14
N LEU A 390 -13.73 -14.27 10.49
CA LEU A 390 -13.79 -12.84 10.82
C LEU A 390 -12.94 -12.52 12.06
N ARG A 391 -13.08 -13.28 13.14
CA ARG A 391 -12.25 -13.19 14.36
C ARG A 391 -10.77 -13.40 14.05
N CYS A 392 -10.43 -14.35 13.18
CA CYS A 392 -9.04 -14.54 12.78
C CYS A 392 -8.47 -13.35 11.98
N ILE A 393 -9.27 -12.71 11.12
CA ILE A 393 -8.88 -11.47 10.43
C ILE A 393 -8.64 -10.35 11.47
N VAL A 394 -9.54 -10.18 12.45
CA VAL A 394 -9.37 -9.23 13.56
C VAL A 394 -8.07 -9.48 14.32
N ALA A 395 -7.74 -10.73 14.65
CA ALA A 395 -6.52 -11.08 15.39
C ALA A 395 -5.20 -10.70 14.67
N GLY A 396 -5.22 -10.49 13.35
CA GLY A 396 -4.08 -9.98 12.57
C GLY A 396 -4.15 -8.48 12.24
N PHE A 397 -5.35 -7.95 12.00
CA PHE A 397 -5.58 -6.61 11.45
C PHE A 397 -6.24 -5.62 12.43
N PHE A 398 -6.27 -5.92 13.73
CA PHE A 398 -6.85 -5.05 14.77
C PHE A 398 -6.35 -3.59 14.74
N ALA A 399 -5.14 -3.32 14.24
CA ALA A 399 -4.58 -1.97 14.09
C ALA A 399 -5.18 -1.15 12.92
N ASN A 400 -5.84 -1.83 11.96
CA ASN A 400 -6.49 -1.26 10.78
C ASN A 400 -8.03 -1.28 10.93
N ALA A 401 -8.55 -0.87 12.09
CA ALA A 401 -9.98 -0.76 12.32
C ALA A 401 -10.48 0.69 12.18
N ALA A 402 -11.71 0.85 11.71
CA ALA A 402 -12.39 2.14 11.58
C ALA A 402 -13.86 2.04 12.05
N ARG A 403 -14.40 3.16 12.53
CA ARG A 403 -15.77 3.24 13.07
C ARG A 403 -16.62 4.20 12.23
N PHE A 404 -17.83 3.80 11.88
CA PHE A 404 -18.79 4.68 11.21
C PHE A 404 -19.25 5.79 12.16
N HIS A 405 -19.25 7.04 11.67
CA HIS A 405 -19.64 8.21 12.43
C HIS A 405 -20.98 8.78 11.94
N SER A 406 -21.71 9.47 12.81
CA SER A 406 -23.02 10.06 12.50
C SER A 406 -22.99 11.17 11.43
N THR A 407 -21.80 11.59 10.99
CA THR A 407 -21.60 12.50 9.85
C THR A 407 -21.59 11.79 8.49
N GLY A 408 -21.75 10.46 8.43
CA GLY A 408 -21.77 9.68 7.18
C GLY A 408 -20.39 9.26 6.65
N ALA A 409 -19.32 9.50 7.41
CA ALA A 409 -17.96 9.05 7.11
C ALA A 409 -17.47 8.04 8.16
N TYR A 410 -16.47 7.23 7.80
CA TYR A 410 -15.72 6.43 8.77
C TYR A 410 -14.59 7.26 9.39
N ARG A 411 -14.30 7.01 10.67
CA ARG A 411 -13.17 7.61 11.39
C ARG A 411 -12.15 6.53 11.76
N TYR A 412 -10.88 6.82 11.54
CA TYR A 412 -9.78 5.95 11.95
C TYR A 412 -9.62 5.93 13.48
N LEU A 413 -9.18 4.79 14.03
CA LEU A 413 -8.92 4.60 15.46
C LEU A 413 -7.44 4.84 15.77
N VAL A 414 -7.05 6.09 16.02
CA VAL A 414 -5.67 6.45 16.41
C VAL A 414 -5.39 5.94 17.84
N PRO A 415 -4.33 5.14 18.09
CA PRO A 415 -4.09 4.54 19.40
C PRO A 415 -3.73 5.55 20.52
N GLU A 416 -3.12 6.72 20.22
CA GLU A 416 -2.93 7.80 21.21
C GLU A 416 -4.27 8.49 21.63
N LEU A 417 -5.40 8.18 20.98
CA LEU A 417 -6.68 8.88 21.18
C LEU A 417 -7.90 7.94 21.42
N LEU A 418 -7.70 6.87 22.19
CA LEU A 418 -8.78 6.20 22.93
C LEU A 418 -9.27 7.05 24.14
N CYS A 419 -9.60 8.32 23.88
CA CYS A 419 -10.34 9.17 24.80
C CYS A 419 -11.73 9.43 24.20
N PHE A 420 -12.77 8.84 24.79
CA PHE A 420 -14.16 8.95 24.29
C PHE A 420 -14.80 10.35 24.49
N SER A 421 -13.97 11.36 24.79
CA SER A 421 -14.34 12.76 24.94
C SER A 421 -13.15 13.66 24.60
N ARG A 422 -13.44 14.76 23.88
CA ARG A 422 -12.53 15.85 23.43
C ARG A 422 -11.52 15.51 22.30
N THR A 423 -11.74 16.17 21.17
CA THR A 423 -10.70 16.64 20.23
C THR A 423 -9.95 15.53 19.48
N ILE A 424 -10.45 14.96 18.37
CA ILE A 424 -10.93 15.66 17.16
C ILE A 424 -10.06 16.90 16.84
N ARG A 425 -8.84 16.66 16.32
CA ARG A 425 -8.00 17.68 15.66
C ARG A 425 -7.23 17.19 14.43
N ASP A 426 -6.97 15.88 14.32
CA ASP A 426 -6.43 15.22 13.12
C ASP A 426 -7.40 14.12 12.60
N ASP A 427 -8.70 14.44 12.58
CA ASP A 427 -9.76 13.51 12.16
C ASP A 427 -9.75 13.28 10.65
N HIS A 428 -9.07 12.21 10.22
CA HIS A 428 -9.00 11.82 8.81
C HIS A 428 -10.25 11.03 8.42
N GLU A 429 -11.18 11.68 7.71
CA GLU A 429 -12.37 11.02 7.17
C GLU A 429 -11.98 9.93 6.15
N LEU A 430 -12.38 8.70 6.46
CA LEU A 430 -12.24 7.54 5.60
C LEU A 430 -13.60 7.21 4.97
N HIS A 431 -13.58 6.73 3.73
CA HIS A 431 -14.74 6.19 3.04
C HIS A 431 -14.46 4.75 2.57
N ILE A 432 -15.51 3.94 2.39
CA ILE A 432 -15.36 2.65 1.72
C ILE A 432 -15.10 2.90 0.23
N HIS A 433 -14.13 2.20 -0.38
CA HIS A 433 -13.82 2.36 -1.79
C HIS A 433 -14.98 1.86 -2.69
N PRO A 434 -15.38 2.56 -3.78
CA PRO A 434 -16.52 2.17 -4.63
C PRO A 434 -16.44 0.81 -5.36
N ALA A 435 -15.35 0.06 -5.19
CA ALA A 435 -15.19 -1.30 -5.70
C ALA A 435 -15.32 -2.39 -4.60
N SER A 436 -15.55 -1.99 -3.34
CA SER A 436 -15.91 -2.90 -2.24
C SER A 436 -17.38 -3.30 -2.35
N VAL A 437 -17.70 -4.53 -1.92
CA VAL A 437 -19.10 -4.99 -1.79
C VAL A 437 -19.87 -4.08 -0.83
N LEU A 438 -19.24 -3.71 0.29
CA LEU A 438 -19.82 -2.90 1.37
C LEU A 438 -20.09 -1.44 0.98
N TYR A 439 -19.80 -1.01 -0.25
CA TYR A 439 -20.07 0.35 -0.72
C TYR A 439 -21.55 0.60 -1.06
N ALA A 440 -22.26 -0.43 -1.54
CA ALA A 440 -23.67 -0.33 -1.90
C ALA A 440 -24.62 -0.64 -0.74
N GLU A 441 -24.11 -1.30 0.30
CA GLU A 441 -24.88 -1.80 1.43
C GLU A 441 -25.01 -0.79 2.57
N LYS A 442 -25.86 -1.11 3.55
CA LYS A 442 -26.02 -0.31 4.77
C LYS A 442 -24.68 -0.29 5.54
N PRO A 443 -24.07 0.88 5.79
CA PRO A 443 -22.71 0.95 6.32
C PRO A 443 -22.59 0.29 7.71
N PRO A 444 -21.78 -0.78 7.87
CA PRO A 444 -21.57 -1.43 9.16
C PRO A 444 -20.87 -0.49 10.15
N ARG A 445 -21.23 -0.59 11.44
CA ARG A 445 -20.76 0.33 12.49
C ARG A 445 -19.24 0.30 12.71
N TRP A 446 -18.62 -0.85 12.50
CA TRP A 446 -17.17 -1.06 12.60
C TRP A 446 -16.71 -1.91 11.44
N VAL A 447 -15.52 -1.59 10.92
CA VAL A 447 -14.88 -2.32 9.81
C VAL A 447 -13.39 -2.49 10.07
N ILE A 448 -12.82 -3.52 9.45
CA ILE A 448 -11.38 -3.67 9.23
C ILE A 448 -11.07 -3.52 7.75
N TYR A 449 -9.90 -2.96 7.43
CA TYR A 449 -9.43 -2.75 6.05
C TYR A 449 -7.97 -3.20 5.85
N ASN A 450 -7.60 -3.54 4.62
CA ASN A 450 -6.25 -3.96 4.25
C ASN A 450 -5.33 -2.76 3.94
N GLU A 451 -5.74 -1.88 3.01
CA GLU A 451 -5.00 -0.68 2.61
C GLU A 451 -5.89 0.57 2.51
N VAL A 452 -5.28 1.76 2.50
CA VAL A 452 -5.95 3.04 2.25
C VAL A 452 -5.35 3.70 1.02
N VAL A 453 -6.19 4.09 0.06
CA VAL A 453 -5.79 4.82 -1.15
C VAL A 453 -6.27 6.26 -1.06
N GLN A 454 -5.40 7.22 -1.36
CA GLN A 454 -5.76 8.63 -1.44
C GLN A 454 -6.03 9.03 -2.90
N THR A 455 -7.22 9.54 -3.17
CA THR A 455 -7.57 10.15 -4.47
C THR A 455 -8.07 11.57 -4.23
N SER A 456 -9.36 11.85 -4.42
CA SER A 456 -10.02 13.07 -3.92
C SER A 456 -10.30 13.01 -2.41
N LYS A 457 -10.42 11.79 -1.87
CA LYS A 457 -10.58 11.47 -0.44
C LYS A 457 -9.72 10.25 -0.08
N TYR A 458 -9.69 9.90 1.20
CA TYR A 458 -9.11 8.63 1.66
C TYR A 458 -10.15 7.50 1.56
N TYR A 459 -9.80 6.44 0.83
CA TYR A 459 -10.66 5.29 0.60
C TYR A 459 -10.03 4.01 1.15
N MET A 460 -10.73 3.33 2.06
CA MET A 460 -10.40 2.00 2.57
C MET A 460 -10.68 0.94 1.53
N ARG A 461 -9.77 -0.01 1.35
CA ARG A 461 -9.91 -1.15 0.44
C ARG A 461 -9.81 -2.48 1.17
N ASP A 462 -10.41 -3.48 0.54
CA ASP A 462 -10.59 -4.84 1.04
C ASP A 462 -11.19 -4.81 2.45
N VAL A 463 -12.44 -4.36 2.52
CA VAL A 463 -13.15 -3.98 3.75
C VAL A 463 -14.05 -5.13 4.22
N THR A 464 -14.05 -5.39 5.52
CA THR A 464 -14.86 -6.42 6.17
C THR A 464 -15.56 -5.88 7.42
N ALA A 465 -16.83 -6.22 7.60
CA ALA A 465 -17.61 -5.86 8.78
C ALA A 465 -17.15 -6.64 10.01
N VAL A 466 -17.11 -6.00 11.18
CA VAL A 466 -16.69 -6.65 12.44
C VAL A 466 -17.51 -6.16 13.63
N GLU A 467 -17.57 -6.97 14.69
CA GLU A 467 -18.08 -6.51 15.98
C GLU A 467 -17.00 -5.81 16.82
N SER A 468 -17.40 -4.78 17.56
CA SER A 468 -16.54 -4.12 18.56
C SER A 468 -16.18 -5.01 19.75
N ALA A 469 -16.93 -6.09 19.99
CA ALA A 469 -16.59 -7.07 21.02
C ALA A 469 -15.28 -7.78 20.68
N TRP A 470 -15.11 -8.21 19.42
CA TRP A 470 -13.94 -8.98 18.98
C TRP A 470 -12.64 -8.16 19.06
N LEU A 471 -12.70 -6.85 18.81
CA LEU A 471 -11.55 -5.95 18.98
C LEU A 471 -11.05 -5.91 20.43
N LEU A 472 -11.96 -5.93 21.40
CA LEU A 472 -11.66 -5.95 22.84
C LEU A 472 -11.23 -7.34 23.33
N GLU A 473 -11.86 -8.40 22.81
CA GLU A 473 -11.56 -9.81 23.12
C GLU A 473 -10.15 -10.21 22.62
N LEU A 474 -9.79 -9.81 21.40
CA LEU A 474 -8.61 -10.31 20.70
C LEU A 474 -7.39 -9.38 20.79
N ALA A 475 -7.59 -8.11 21.15
CA ALA A 475 -6.49 -7.16 21.39
C ALA A 475 -6.72 -6.26 22.63
N PRO A 476 -6.95 -6.81 23.84
CA PRO A 476 -7.19 -6.04 25.07
C PRO A 476 -5.97 -5.21 25.53
N HIS A 477 -4.78 -5.50 25.01
CA HIS A 477 -3.56 -4.70 25.18
C HIS A 477 -3.51 -3.45 24.29
N PHE A 478 -4.36 -3.39 23.26
CA PHE A 478 -4.46 -2.29 22.29
C PHE A 478 -5.77 -1.51 22.44
N TYR A 479 -6.88 -2.20 22.74
CA TYR A 479 -8.20 -1.61 22.97
C TYR A 479 -8.61 -1.72 24.45
N GLN A 480 -9.10 -0.63 25.01
CA GLN A 480 -9.64 -0.58 26.38
C GLN A 480 -11.03 0.05 26.37
N GLN A 481 -11.95 -0.47 27.20
CA GLN A 481 -13.22 0.20 27.47
C GLN A 481 -13.00 1.37 28.42
N GLY A 482 -13.64 2.51 28.16
CA GLY A 482 -13.61 3.64 29.09
C GLY A 482 -14.73 4.64 28.83
N THR A 483 -15.37 5.07 29.91
CA THR A 483 -16.36 6.16 29.92
C THR A 483 -15.68 7.52 29.86
N SER A 484 -16.40 8.53 29.38
CA SER A 484 -15.91 9.89 29.08
C SER A 484 -15.26 10.65 30.24
N THR A 485 -15.43 10.19 31.49
CA THR A 485 -14.89 10.79 32.71
C THR A 485 -13.58 10.15 33.21
N ALA A 486 -13.28 8.91 32.82
CA ALA A 486 -12.11 8.16 33.32
C ALA A 486 -10.84 8.32 32.48
N LEU A 487 -10.97 8.74 31.21
CA LEU A 487 -9.91 8.71 30.21
C LEU A 487 -8.98 9.93 30.20
N ALA A 488 -9.03 10.78 31.23
CA ALA A 488 -8.28 12.04 31.32
C ALA A 488 -6.76 11.88 31.55
N CYS A 489 -6.23 10.67 31.60
CA CYS A 489 -4.80 10.39 31.83
C CYS A 489 -4.24 9.45 30.74
N PRO A 490 -3.55 9.98 29.71
CA PRO A 490 -2.93 9.16 28.67
C PRO A 490 -1.74 8.37 29.22
N ARG A 491 -1.97 7.13 29.63
CA ARG A 491 -0.90 6.16 29.88
C ARG A 491 -0.28 5.74 28.55
N ARG A 492 0.78 6.44 28.13
CA ARG A 492 1.68 5.94 27.09
C ARG A 492 2.14 4.52 27.43
N LEU A 493 2.29 3.66 26.42
CA LEU A 493 3.04 2.43 26.58
C LEU A 493 4.47 2.79 27.00
N HIS A 494 4.86 2.35 28.20
CA HIS A 494 6.10 2.72 28.87
C HIS A 494 7.36 2.02 28.31
N LEU A 495 7.37 1.68 27.01
CA LEU A 495 8.50 1.04 26.32
C LEU A 495 9.81 1.86 26.44
N LEU A 496 9.72 3.19 26.50
CA LEU A 496 10.88 4.07 26.57
C LEU A 496 11.50 4.21 27.98
N SER A 497 10.84 3.72 29.04
CA SER A 497 11.38 3.75 30.41
C SER A 497 12.17 2.51 30.83
N ALA A 498 12.26 1.49 29.96
CA ALA A 498 12.96 0.23 30.23
C ALA A 498 14.38 0.15 29.62
N LEU A 499 14.91 1.25 29.08
CA LEU A 499 16.28 1.32 28.56
C LEU A 499 17.29 1.54 29.71
N PRO A 500 18.19 0.59 30.02
CA PRO A 500 19.19 0.80 31.05
C PRO A 500 20.26 1.80 30.58
N CYS A 501 20.13 3.05 31.02
CA CYS A 501 21.25 3.99 31.04
C CYS A 501 22.26 3.50 32.08
N GLN A 502 23.21 2.65 31.66
CA GLN A 502 24.40 2.38 32.49
C GLN A 502 25.13 3.71 32.72
N PRO A 503 25.40 4.10 33.99
CA PRO A 503 26.24 5.25 34.26
C PRO A 503 27.65 4.93 33.78
N GLN A 504 28.22 5.78 32.92
CA GLN A 504 29.64 5.73 32.61
C GLN A 504 30.42 6.10 33.88
N THR A 505 31.13 5.14 34.45
CA THR A 505 32.09 5.41 35.53
C THR A 505 33.18 6.35 35.01
N PRO A 506 33.63 7.34 35.80
CA PRO A 506 34.82 8.11 35.47
C PRO A 506 36.03 7.15 35.35
N GLY A 507 36.75 7.22 34.25
CA GLY A 507 37.90 6.33 33.99
C GLY A 507 39.07 6.58 34.95
N ASP A 508 39.88 5.54 35.16
CA ASP A 508 40.93 5.49 36.17
C ASP A 508 42.01 6.56 36.04
N ALA A 509 42.58 6.93 37.19
CA ALA A 509 43.65 7.91 37.28
C ALA A 509 45.01 7.33 36.81
N ILE A 510 45.62 7.97 35.81
CA ILE A 510 47.00 7.69 35.40
C ILE A 510 47.97 8.25 36.46
N PRO A 511 48.96 7.48 36.94
CA PRO A 511 49.83 7.87 38.06
C PRO A 511 50.82 9.00 37.73
N ARG A 512 51.32 9.67 38.77
CA ARG A 512 52.27 10.80 38.66
C ARG A 512 53.67 10.35 38.23
N GLY A 513 54.18 10.93 37.14
CA GLY A 513 55.58 10.84 36.71
C GLY A 513 56.42 12.06 37.14
N VAL A 514 57.69 11.83 37.47
CA VAL A 514 58.55 12.77 38.24
C VAL A 514 59.38 13.72 37.36
N SER A 515 59.35 15.02 37.73
CA SER A 515 60.30 16.13 37.46
C SER A 515 60.99 16.34 36.08
N GLY A 516 60.89 17.57 35.56
CA GLY A 516 61.82 18.14 34.56
C GLY A 516 61.79 19.68 34.60
N ARG A 517 62.95 20.36 34.46
CA ARG A 517 63.07 21.84 34.59
C ARG A 517 62.96 22.59 33.24
N PRO A 518 62.56 23.89 33.22
CA PRO A 518 62.17 24.61 32.01
C PRO A 518 63.25 25.52 31.40
N ARG A 519 63.09 25.84 30.10
CA ARG A 519 63.71 26.94 29.31
C ARG A 519 62.81 27.28 28.11
N SER A 520 62.81 28.44 27.43
CA SER A 520 62.94 29.87 27.81
C SER A 520 63.07 30.73 26.52
N GLY A 521 62.25 31.76 26.31
CA GLY A 521 62.36 32.71 25.16
C GLY A 521 60.98 33.22 24.70
N ARG A 522 60.65 34.50 24.92
CA ARG A 522 60.76 35.67 23.99
C ARG A 522 59.87 35.55 22.73
N LEU A 523 58.97 36.47 22.31
CA LEU A 523 58.60 37.89 22.55
C LEU A 523 58.74 38.72 21.26
N GLN A 524 57.88 39.76 21.13
CA GLN A 524 57.78 40.79 20.07
C GLN A 524 56.85 40.42 18.88
N HIS A 525 55.75 41.17 18.62
CA HIS A 525 55.59 42.57 18.13
C HIS A 525 55.98 42.70 16.63
N VAL A 526 55.25 43.36 15.71
CA VAL A 526 54.08 44.27 15.82
C VAL A 526 53.12 44.18 14.59
N TRP A 527 52.06 45.01 14.54
CA TRP A 527 50.97 45.06 13.54
C TRP A 527 51.36 45.64 12.14
N VAL A 528 50.58 45.33 11.08
CA VAL A 528 49.64 46.29 10.39
C VAL A 528 49.06 45.71 9.07
N SER A 529 47.72 45.80 8.92
CA SER A 529 46.89 45.71 7.68
C SER A 529 46.95 44.48 6.75
N GLY A 530 45.78 44.07 6.21
CA GLY A 530 45.68 43.11 5.11
C GLY A 530 44.28 42.49 4.97
N VAL A 531 43.58 42.76 3.87
CA VAL A 531 42.24 42.19 3.57
C VAL A 531 42.37 40.80 2.95
N SER A 532 41.70 39.77 3.50
CA SER A 532 40.91 38.75 2.76
C SER A 532 40.34 37.66 3.71
N ALA A 533 39.56 36.73 3.15
CA ALA A 533 38.64 35.84 3.86
C ALA A 533 39.24 34.54 4.47
N ALA A 534 38.72 34.15 5.65
CA ALA A 534 38.66 32.78 6.18
C ALA A 534 37.29 32.60 6.87
N ARG A 535 36.54 31.49 6.77
CA ARG A 535 36.81 30.09 7.16
C ARG A 535 37.21 29.88 8.63
N LEU A 536 36.21 29.74 9.50
CA LEU A 536 36.22 28.95 10.76
C LEU A 536 34.73 28.62 11.08
N SER A 537 34.19 27.42 10.92
CA SER A 537 34.36 26.21 11.76
C SER A 537 34.25 26.46 13.27
N TRP A 538 33.01 26.46 13.80
CA TRP A 538 32.72 26.39 15.24
C TRP A 538 31.64 25.34 15.51
N ALA A 539 31.77 24.59 16.62
CA ALA A 539 30.95 23.41 16.90
C ALA A 539 29.69 23.75 17.72
N PRO A 540 28.51 23.14 17.43
CA PRO A 540 27.24 23.45 18.11
C PRO A 540 27.07 22.74 19.48
N ALA A 541 28.11 22.72 20.33
CA ALA A 541 28.12 22.00 21.60
C ALA A 541 27.39 22.72 22.76
N GLN A 542 26.45 23.63 22.47
CA GLN A 542 25.80 24.47 23.51
C GLN A 542 24.33 24.85 23.25
N ARG A 543 23.58 24.16 22.36
CA ARG A 543 22.15 24.46 22.09
C ARG A 543 21.12 23.54 22.73
N VAL A 544 21.54 22.58 23.58
CA VAL A 544 20.64 21.59 24.22
C VAL A 544 20.19 21.99 25.63
N ARG A 545 20.94 22.84 26.36
CA ARG A 545 20.58 23.23 27.74
C ARG A 545 19.39 24.20 27.87
N PHE A 546 18.94 24.82 26.77
CA PHE A 546 17.88 25.84 26.83
C PHE A 546 16.43 25.30 26.81
N TRP A 547 16.25 23.97 26.70
CA TRP A 547 14.93 23.32 26.67
C TRP A 547 14.62 22.44 27.90
N LEU A 548 15.55 22.34 28.87
CA LEU A 548 15.41 21.54 30.10
C LEU A 548 15.45 22.39 31.38
N GLN A 549 14.98 23.64 31.31
CA GLN A 549 14.94 24.55 32.47
C GLN A 549 13.65 25.40 32.50
N LYS A 550 12.56 24.89 31.92
CA LYS A 550 11.25 25.56 31.86
C LYS A 550 10.06 24.65 32.16
N ALA A 551 10.30 23.56 32.91
CA ALA A 551 9.29 22.58 33.33
C ALA A 551 9.00 22.64 34.85
N ASP A 552 10.00 22.93 35.67
CA ASP A 552 9.92 22.88 37.14
C ASP A 552 9.41 24.20 37.77
N ALA A 553 8.29 24.73 37.27
CA ALA A 553 7.82 26.08 37.65
C ALA A 553 6.28 26.26 37.78
N VAL A 554 5.53 25.19 38.08
CA VAL A 554 4.09 25.28 38.43
C VAL A 554 3.70 24.32 39.57
N LEU A 555 4.43 24.34 40.68
CA LEU A 555 3.97 23.80 41.96
C LEU A 555 4.47 24.69 43.12
N ALA A 556 3.65 25.67 43.48
CA ALA A 556 3.81 26.48 44.68
C ALA A 556 2.45 26.58 45.38
N LEU A 557 2.30 25.90 46.52
CA LEU A 557 1.14 26.00 47.40
C LEU A 557 1.34 27.17 48.37
N PRO A 558 0.33 28.02 48.60
CA PRO A 558 0.24 28.82 49.81
C PRO A 558 -0.50 28.04 50.90
N ASP A 559 0.15 27.89 52.05
CA ASP A 559 -0.49 27.41 53.28
C ASP A 559 -1.32 28.53 53.90
N LEU A 560 -2.52 28.23 54.44
CA LEU A 560 -3.22 29.15 55.34
C LEU A 560 -4.23 28.41 56.24
N SER A 561 -3.88 28.29 57.51
CA SER A 561 -4.75 27.75 58.56
C SER A 561 -5.72 28.81 59.10
N GLY A 562 -7.01 28.50 59.16
CA GLY A 562 -8.02 29.34 59.84
C GLY A 562 -9.42 28.72 59.79
N GLY A 563 -9.87 28.11 60.89
CA GLY A 563 -11.14 27.37 60.92
C GLY A 563 -12.29 28.11 61.60
N ARG A 564 -13.52 27.58 61.42
CA ARG A 564 -14.66 27.76 62.34
C ARG A 564 -15.78 26.72 62.11
N SER A 565 -16.30 26.18 63.21
CA SER A 565 -17.65 25.63 63.44
C SER A 565 -18.40 24.85 62.35
N ALA A 566 -18.74 23.58 62.66
CA ALA A 566 -19.93 22.90 62.13
C ALA A 566 -21.23 23.45 62.79
N PRO A 567 -22.44 23.08 62.32
CA PRO A 567 -23.05 21.84 62.82
C PRO A 567 -23.91 21.02 61.82
N ARG A 568 -24.28 19.81 62.29
CA ARG A 568 -25.52 18.99 62.09
C ARG A 568 -26.61 19.54 61.14
N ASP A 569 -27.38 18.74 60.40
CA ASP A 569 -28.17 17.59 60.90
C ASP A 569 -28.67 16.59 59.79
N ARG A 570 -28.91 15.35 60.21
CA ARG A 570 -30.02 14.38 59.92
C ARG A 570 -30.67 14.16 58.53
N GLY A 571 -30.86 12.86 58.24
CA GLY A 571 -32.00 12.29 57.48
C GLY A 571 -31.82 12.19 55.95
N GLY A 572 -32.44 11.24 55.24
CA GLY A 572 -33.12 10.01 55.69
C GLY A 572 -34.30 9.53 54.81
N VAL A 573 -34.34 8.23 54.53
CA VAL A 573 -35.54 7.39 54.26
C VAL A 573 -36.16 7.33 52.82
N SER A 574 -36.48 6.08 52.43
CA SER A 574 -37.45 5.55 51.45
C SER A 574 -37.43 5.89 49.93
N VAL A 575 -37.11 4.83 49.18
CA VAL A 575 -37.71 4.43 47.88
C VAL A 575 -39.20 4.06 48.08
N PRO A 576 -40.14 4.39 47.16
CA PRO A 576 -40.76 3.38 46.27
C PRO A 576 -41.06 3.86 44.82
N PRO A 577 -41.49 2.96 43.89
CA PRO A 577 -41.56 3.23 42.44
C PRO A 577 -42.99 3.36 41.88
N LEU A 578 -43.12 3.62 40.57
CA LEU A 578 -44.20 3.27 39.59
C LEU A 578 -43.71 3.81 38.20
N ALA A 579 -43.55 3.03 37.14
CA ALA A 579 -44.51 2.33 36.26
C ALA A 579 -44.89 3.12 34.99
N CYS A 580 -44.96 2.43 33.84
CA CYS A 580 -45.17 3.01 32.51
C CYS A 580 -46.66 3.24 32.19
N PRO A 581 -46.97 4.15 31.24
CA PRO A 581 -48.11 3.94 30.35
C PRO A 581 -47.85 4.27 28.86
N ALA A 582 -48.67 3.66 28.00
CA ALA A 582 -48.88 3.90 26.56
C ALA A 582 -50.17 3.13 26.14
N PRO A 583 -50.76 3.29 24.93
CA PRO A 583 -50.82 4.43 23.99
C PRO A 583 -52.27 4.79 23.51
N VAL A 584 -52.48 5.93 22.83
CA VAL A 584 -53.71 6.38 22.11
C VAL A 584 -53.22 7.30 20.94
N ARG A 585 -53.52 7.16 19.62
CA ARG A 585 -54.77 7.19 18.78
C ARG A 585 -55.42 8.59 18.67
N ASP A 586 -55.95 9.13 17.56
CA ASP A 586 -56.08 8.83 16.09
C ASP A 586 -56.09 10.22 15.34
N ALA A 587 -56.23 10.46 14.01
CA ALA A 587 -56.53 9.68 12.78
C ALA A 587 -55.49 10.01 11.65
N GLY A 588 -55.70 10.52 10.40
CA GLY A 588 -56.82 11.03 9.56
C GLY A 588 -56.38 12.29 8.76
N ASP A 589 -56.75 12.58 7.49
CA ASP A 589 -57.52 11.86 6.44
C ASP A 589 -57.07 12.23 4.99
N THR A 590 -57.47 11.41 3.99
CA THR A 590 -57.50 11.56 2.49
C THR A 590 -56.67 12.60 1.69
N ASP A 591 -56.01 12.19 0.58
CA ASP A 591 -56.53 12.33 -0.82
C ASP A 591 -55.75 11.52 -1.90
N THR A 592 -56.06 11.67 -3.20
CA THR A 592 -56.08 10.59 -4.24
C THR A 592 -55.10 10.66 -5.46
N PHE A 593 -54.57 9.47 -5.88
CA PHE A 593 -54.30 8.92 -7.26
C PHE A 593 -53.51 9.72 -8.36
N PRO A 594 -53.05 9.14 -9.53
CA PRO A 594 -52.93 7.72 -9.99
C PRO A 594 -51.60 7.30 -10.72
N ASP A 595 -51.64 6.09 -11.32
CA ASP A 595 -50.94 5.56 -12.53
C ASP A 595 -49.60 4.77 -12.48
N GLU A 596 -49.72 3.42 -12.59
CA GLU A 596 -48.79 2.50 -13.29
C GLU A 596 -49.35 2.15 -14.69
N PRO A 597 -48.49 1.79 -15.67
CA PRO A 597 -48.89 0.91 -16.78
C PRO A 597 -48.19 -0.46 -16.72
N ARG A 598 -48.98 -1.55 -16.83
CA ARG A 598 -48.53 -2.90 -17.19
C ARG A 598 -49.10 -3.28 -18.56
N ASP A 599 -48.43 -4.19 -19.26
CA ASP A 599 -48.99 -5.23 -20.16
C ASP A 599 -47.91 -5.80 -21.12
N PRO A 600 -48.14 -6.95 -21.81
CA PRO A 600 -48.91 -8.14 -21.39
C PRO A 600 -48.18 -9.47 -21.68
N GLU A 601 -48.72 -10.60 -21.20
CA GLU A 601 -48.37 -11.95 -21.66
C GLU A 601 -49.30 -12.41 -22.81
N TRP A 602 -48.83 -13.27 -23.74
CA TRP A 602 -49.73 -14.06 -24.60
C TRP A 602 -49.15 -15.38 -25.15
N MET A 603 -49.98 -16.43 -25.01
CA MET A 603 -50.08 -17.67 -25.82
C MET A 603 -49.02 -18.79 -25.76
N THR A 604 -49.47 -19.96 -26.23
CA THR A 604 -48.95 -21.30 -25.98
C THR A 604 -48.73 -22.12 -27.25
N ALA A 605 -47.77 -23.05 -27.16
CA ALA A 605 -47.42 -24.19 -28.02
C ALA A 605 -48.37 -24.68 -29.16
N THR A 606 -47.76 -25.08 -30.29
CA THR A 606 -48.05 -26.37 -30.97
C THR A 606 -46.82 -26.85 -31.77
N GLU A 607 -46.86 -28.05 -32.38
CA GLU A 607 -45.67 -28.88 -32.69
C GLU A 607 -45.27 -29.05 -34.19
N ALA A 608 -44.09 -29.67 -34.37
CA ALA A 608 -43.65 -30.55 -35.48
C ALA A 608 -43.23 -29.94 -36.85
N GLY A 609 -41.98 -30.23 -37.30
CA GLY A 609 -41.42 -29.64 -38.54
C GLY A 609 -40.33 -30.39 -39.35
N LYS A 610 -39.66 -31.44 -38.82
CA LYS A 610 -38.73 -32.38 -39.51
C LYS A 610 -37.36 -31.88 -40.06
N ARG A 611 -36.35 -32.76 -39.84
CA ARG A 611 -35.14 -33.10 -40.65
C ARG A 611 -33.84 -32.26 -40.54
N GLU A 612 -32.79 -32.97 -40.12
CA GLU A 612 -31.37 -32.77 -40.44
C GLU A 612 -31.06 -33.20 -41.91
N PRO A 613 -29.83 -32.99 -42.44
CA PRO A 613 -28.75 -33.97 -42.18
C PRO A 613 -27.30 -33.41 -42.15
N GLY A 614 -26.38 -34.18 -41.54
CA GLY A 614 -25.05 -34.42 -42.11
C GLY A 614 -23.83 -33.78 -41.45
N GLU A 615 -23.08 -34.57 -40.67
CA GLU A 615 -21.61 -34.43 -40.58
C GLU A 615 -20.94 -34.86 -41.89
N PRO A 616 -19.64 -34.58 -42.06
CA PRO A 616 -18.73 -35.74 -42.04
C PRO A 616 -17.50 -35.56 -41.15
N ASP A 617 -17.18 -36.63 -40.41
CA ASP A 617 -15.94 -36.84 -39.66
C ASP A 617 -14.75 -37.12 -40.61
N LEU A 618 -13.53 -36.78 -40.19
CA LEU A 618 -12.29 -37.15 -40.89
C LEU A 618 -11.13 -37.40 -39.91
N THR A 619 -10.64 -38.64 -39.89
CA THR A 619 -9.77 -39.14 -38.83
C THR A 619 -8.29 -39.29 -39.22
N ALA A 620 -7.43 -38.81 -38.32
CA ALA A 620 -6.11 -39.38 -38.04
C ALA A 620 -5.04 -39.26 -39.18
N PRO A 621 -3.86 -39.92 -39.08
CA PRO A 621 -2.76 -39.35 -38.32
C PRO A 621 -1.41 -39.35 -39.08
N LEU A 622 -0.36 -38.77 -38.49
CA LEU A 622 1.02 -39.28 -38.66
C LEU A 622 1.96 -38.77 -37.55
N ALA A 623 3.02 -39.53 -37.28
CA ALA A 623 4.05 -39.20 -36.29
C ALA A 623 5.40 -38.89 -36.97
N GLY A 624 6.21 -38.03 -36.35
CA GLY A 624 7.55 -37.69 -36.81
C GLY A 624 8.44 -37.22 -35.67
N GLY A 625 9.34 -38.07 -35.19
CA GLY A 625 10.28 -37.74 -34.12
C GLY A 625 11.55 -37.08 -34.63
N GLY A 626 12.02 -36.03 -33.95
CA GLY A 626 13.26 -35.32 -34.28
C GLY A 626 13.83 -34.59 -33.07
N GLY A 627 14.66 -35.28 -32.28
CA GLY A 627 15.22 -34.73 -31.05
C GLY A 627 16.56 -34.00 -31.26
N LEU A 628 16.67 -32.75 -30.79
CA LEU A 628 17.95 -32.06 -30.62
C LEU A 628 18.10 -31.56 -29.17
N ARG A 629 19.16 -32.02 -28.49
CA ARG A 629 19.55 -31.54 -27.16
C ARG A 629 20.37 -30.25 -27.32
N GLY A 630 19.83 -29.12 -26.86
CA GLY A 630 20.53 -27.83 -26.82
C GLY A 630 20.24 -27.08 -25.53
N GLY A 631 21.05 -27.29 -24.49
CA GLY A 631 20.79 -26.73 -23.16
C GLY A 631 21.39 -25.34 -22.94
N LEU A 632 20.54 -24.32 -22.77
CA LEU A 632 20.96 -23.00 -22.28
C LEU A 632 20.38 -22.72 -20.89
N ARG A 633 21.18 -23.00 -19.85
CA ARG A 633 20.90 -22.58 -18.47
C ARG A 633 21.28 -21.10 -18.28
N GLY A 634 20.31 -20.20 -18.20
CA GLY A 634 20.57 -18.78 -17.96
C GLY A 634 19.36 -18.03 -17.42
N GLY A 635 19.20 -17.97 -16.09
CA GLY A 635 18.05 -17.30 -15.47
C GLY A 635 17.91 -17.34 -13.95
N PHE A 636 18.84 -17.97 -13.21
CA PHE A 636 18.79 -18.07 -11.74
C PHE A 636 20.17 -17.88 -11.09
N ARG A 637 20.67 -16.64 -11.10
CA ARG A 637 21.84 -16.19 -10.31
C ARG A 637 21.73 -14.70 -9.94
N LEU A 638 20.85 -14.36 -8.99
CA LEU A 638 20.83 -13.00 -8.39
C LEU A 638 20.59 -12.95 -6.87
N LEU A 639 20.11 -14.02 -6.22
CA LEU A 639 19.91 -14.01 -4.75
C LEU A 639 21.12 -14.53 -3.95
N ASN A 640 21.86 -15.55 -4.42
CA ASN A 640 22.97 -16.13 -3.64
C ASN A 640 24.14 -15.16 -3.38
N TRP A 641 24.33 -14.16 -4.23
CA TRP A 641 25.47 -13.22 -4.11
C TRP A 641 25.44 -12.37 -2.83
N VAL A 642 24.26 -12.20 -2.22
CA VAL A 642 24.09 -11.49 -0.94
C VAL A 642 24.48 -12.37 0.27
N VAL A 643 24.45 -13.70 0.12
CA VAL A 643 24.75 -14.64 1.20
C VAL A 643 26.23 -15.03 1.24
N GLU A 644 26.85 -15.25 0.08
CA GLU A 644 28.30 -15.50 -0.01
C GLU A 644 29.14 -14.27 0.42
N GLY A 645 28.72 -13.06 0.02
CA GLY A 645 29.51 -11.84 0.19
C GLY A 645 29.77 -11.44 1.66
N CYS A 646 28.90 -11.83 2.59
CA CYS A 646 29.03 -11.47 4.01
C CYS A 646 29.93 -12.41 4.82
N ARG A 647 30.49 -13.47 4.22
CA ARG A 647 31.39 -14.43 4.90
C ARG A 647 32.88 -14.24 4.66
N VAL A 648 33.28 -13.26 3.83
CA VAL A 648 34.68 -12.97 3.46
C VAL A 648 35.16 -11.62 4.03
N ALA A 649 34.34 -10.95 4.87
CA ALA A 649 34.65 -9.68 5.52
C ALA A 649 34.77 -9.80 7.06
N ALA A 650 35.03 -11.01 7.56
CA ALA A 650 35.23 -11.33 8.97
C ALA A 650 36.33 -12.39 9.12
N GLY A 651 37.57 -11.95 8.94
CA GLY A 651 38.82 -12.73 9.03
C GLY A 651 40.00 -11.78 8.97
#